data_AF-A0A0U0WB18-F1
#
_entry.id   AF-A0A0U0WB18-F1
#
_cell.length_a   1.000
_cell.length_b   1.000
_cell.length_c   1.000
_cell.angle_alpha   90.00
_cell.angle_beta   90.00
_cell.angle_gamma   90.00
#
_symmetry.space_group_name_H-M   'P 1'
#
loop_
_entity.id
_entity.type
_entity.pdbx_description
1 polymer ?
#
loop_
_entity_poly.entity_id
_entity_poly.type
_entity_poly.pdbx_seq_one_letter_code
_entity_poly.pdbx_strand_id
1 'polypeptide(L)'
;MTPPHNYLAVIKVVGIGGGGVNAVNRMIEQGLKGVEFIAINTDAQALLMSDADVKLDVGRDSTRGLGAGADPEVGRKAADDAKDEIEELLRGADMVFVTAGEGGGTGTGGAPVVASIARKLGALTVGVVTRPFSFEGKRRGNQAENGIAALRESCDTLIVIPNDRLLQMGDAAVSLMDAFRSADEVLLNGVQGITDLITTPGLINVDFADVKGIMSGAGTALMGIGSARGEGRSLKAAEIAINSPLLEASMEGARGVLTSTAGDITGPAIWISFVIAAATCALAALCYAEFASTLPVAGSAYTFSYATFGEFLAWIIGWNLLLELAIGAAVVAKGWSSYLGTVFGFAGGTVGVGSVQLDWGALLIVAVVATLIALGTKLSSRFSAVVTAIKVSVVVLVVAVGAFYIKRSNYSPFIPKPEAGADVRGIDQSVLSLLTGAHSSHYGFYGVLAGASIVFFAFIGFDIVATMAEETRNPQRDVPKGILASLGIVTVLYVAVAVVLSGMVSYTKLKTVPGRGHANLATAFEDNGIHWASEVISIGALAGLTTVVMVLMLGQCRVLFAMARDGLLPRQLAKTGSRGTPVRITVLVAVLVAATASVFPMAKLEEMVNVGTLFAFVLVSAGVLVLRRTRPDLERGFRAPWVPVLPIASICACLWLMVNLTALTWVRFGIWLVAGTAIYAGYGYRHSVQGRRAASAAPTR
;
A
#
# COMPACT_ATOMS: atom_id res chain seq x y z
N MET A 1 -19.79 27.87 -9.99
CA MET A 1 -19.73 26.40 -9.88
C MET A 1 -18.28 26.00 -10.02
N THR A 2 -17.60 25.85 -8.90
CA THR A 2 -16.20 25.40 -8.81
C THR A 2 -16.19 23.87 -8.75
N PRO A 3 -15.19 23.17 -9.32
CA PRO A 3 -15.15 21.71 -9.34
C PRO A 3 -14.95 21.16 -7.91
N PRO A 4 -15.46 19.97 -7.58
CA PRO A 4 -15.20 19.34 -6.29
C PRO A 4 -13.75 18.83 -6.28
N HIS A 5 -12.86 19.57 -5.62
CA HIS A 5 -11.58 19.05 -5.19
C HIS A 5 -11.81 18.06 -4.03
N ASN A 6 -11.19 16.87 -4.10
CA ASN A 6 -11.09 15.94 -2.97
C ASN A 6 -10.42 16.66 -1.78
N TYR A 7 -11.22 17.22 -0.88
CA TYR A 7 -10.76 17.76 0.39
C TYR A 7 -10.69 16.59 1.38
N LEU A 8 -9.49 16.21 1.81
CA LEU A 8 -9.31 15.31 2.94
C LEU A 8 -9.74 16.08 4.20
N ALA A 9 -10.71 15.56 4.95
CA ALA A 9 -11.19 16.22 6.16
C ALA A 9 -10.04 16.41 7.17
N VAL A 10 -9.90 17.62 7.71
CA VAL A 10 -8.88 17.95 8.70
C VAL A 10 -9.41 17.58 10.09
N ILE A 11 -8.85 16.53 10.67
CA ILE A 11 -9.23 16.03 12.00
C ILE A 11 -8.15 16.43 13.01
N LYS A 12 -8.55 17.04 14.13
CA LYS A 12 -7.66 17.37 15.26
C LYS A 12 -8.07 16.62 16.51
N VAL A 13 -7.12 16.11 17.27
CA VAL A 13 -7.34 15.44 18.55
C VAL A 13 -6.67 16.25 19.65
N VAL A 14 -7.48 16.76 20.58
CA VAL A 14 -7.04 17.65 21.65
C VAL A 14 -7.11 16.94 22.99
N GLY A 15 -5.96 16.59 23.54
CA GLY A 15 -5.82 16.01 24.88
C GLY A 15 -5.65 17.08 25.94
N ILE A 16 -6.57 17.14 26.91
CA ILE A 16 -6.62 18.22 27.91
C ILE A 16 -6.36 17.67 29.31
N GLY A 17 -5.40 18.29 30.00
CA GLY A 17 -4.94 17.87 31.32
C GLY A 17 -4.18 16.53 31.30
N GLY A 18 -3.76 16.04 32.46
CA GLY A 18 -2.93 14.83 32.55
C GLY A 18 -3.53 13.59 31.87
N GLY A 19 -4.81 13.29 32.12
CA GLY A 19 -5.47 12.14 31.51
C GLY A 19 -5.63 12.27 29.98
N GLY A 20 -6.00 13.44 29.48
CA GLY A 20 -6.12 13.68 28.05
C GLY A 20 -4.78 13.64 27.32
N VAL A 21 -3.73 14.22 27.92
CA VAL A 21 -2.36 14.18 27.38
C VAL A 21 -1.80 12.76 27.35
N ASN A 22 -2.05 11.95 28.39
CA ASN A 22 -1.67 10.54 28.39
C ASN A 22 -2.36 9.76 27.26
N ALA A 23 -3.67 9.99 27.06
CA ALA A 23 -4.42 9.37 25.97
C ALA A 23 -3.87 9.78 24.59
N VAL A 24 -3.52 11.06 24.40
CA VAL A 24 -2.88 11.53 23.16
C VAL A 24 -1.53 10.85 22.93
N ASN A 25 -0.64 10.81 23.93
CA ASN A 25 0.63 10.11 23.81
C ASN A 25 0.41 8.64 23.44
N ARG A 26 -0.59 7.99 24.04
CA ARG A 26 -0.96 6.61 23.74
C ARG A 26 -1.43 6.44 22.29
N MET A 27 -2.23 7.37 21.78
CA MET A 27 -2.66 7.36 20.38
C MET A 27 -1.49 7.50 19.41
N ILE A 28 -0.50 8.33 19.76
CA ILE A 28 0.73 8.51 18.99
C ILE A 28 1.60 7.24 19.04
N GLU A 29 1.80 6.66 20.22
CA GLU A 29 2.53 5.39 20.40
C GLU A 29 1.91 4.25 19.59
N GLN A 30 0.57 4.17 19.54
CA GLN A 30 -0.17 3.17 18.76
C GLN A 30 -0.26 3.52 17.26
N GLY A 31 0.28 4.67 16.85
CA GLY A 31 0.44 5.06 15.47
C GLY A 31 -0.86 5.45 14.77
N LEU A 32 -1.81 6.07 15.48
CA LEU A 32 -3.01 6.65 14.88
C LEU A 32 -2.61 7.75 13.87
N LYS A 33 -3.11 7.66 12.63
CA LYS A 33 -2.70 8.53 11.51
C LYS A 33 -3.87 9.38 11.02
N GLY A 34 -3.55 10.45 10.27
CA GLY A 34 -4.56 11.30 9.62
C GLY A 34 -5.22 12.29 10.57
N VAL A 35 -4.65 12.47 11.76
CA VAL A 35 -5.07 13.44 12.77
C VAL A 35 -3.88 14.31 13.18
N GLU A 36 -4.15 15.55 13.55
CA GLU A 36 -3.17 16.43 14.22
C GLU A 36 -3.39 16.34 15.74
N PHE A 37 -2.33 16.05 16.49
CA PHE A 37 -2.39 15.92 17.94
C PHE A 37 -2.03 17.20 18.67
N ILE A 38 -2.91 17.65 19.55
CA ILE A 38 -2.74 18.85 20.37
C ILE A 38 -2.81 18.45 21.84
N ALA A 39 -1.80 18.82 22.62
CA ALA A 39 -1.78 18.65 24.06
C ALA A 39 -1.96 20.00 24.77
N ILE A 40 -2.95 20.11 25.64
CA ILE A 40 -3.25 21.31 26.43
C ILE A 40 -3.15 20.99 27.91
N ASN A 41 -2.28 21.66 28.65
CA ASN A 41 -2.16 21.43 30.09
C ASN A 41 -1.69 22.68 30.83
N THR A 42 -2.01 22.76 32.12
CA THR A 42 -1.48 23.77 33.05
C THR A 42 -0.19 23.32 33.74
N ASP A 43 0.19 22.05 33.55
CA ASP A 43 1.41 21.43 34.05
C ASP A 43 2.43 21.37 32.91
N ALA A 44 3.43 22.24 32.99
CA ALA A 44 4.46 22.36 31.98
C ALA A 44 5.37 21.12 31.91
N GLN A 45 5.55 20.41 33.04
CA GLN A 45 6.35 19.19 33.08
C GLN A 45 5.63 18.05 32.34
N ALA A 46 4.32 17.92 32.52
CA ALA A 46 3.53 16.94 31.78
C ALA A 46 3.54 17.21 30.26
N LEU A 47 3.51 18.49 29.84
CA LEU A 47 3.58 18.87 28.41
C LEU A 47 4.95 18.59 27.78
N LEU A 48 6.04 18.83 28.52
CA LEU A 48 7.39 18.51 28.05
C LEU A 48 7.54 17.04 27.69
N MET A 49 6.87 16.16 28.46
CA MET A 49 6.86 14.71 28.25
C MET A 49 5.85 14.23 27.21
N SER A 50 5.04 15.13 26.61
CA SER A 50 4.08 14.76 25.58
C SER A 50 4.74 14.60 24.21
N ASP A 51 4.24 13.69 23.39
CA ASP A 51 4.67 13.49 22.00
C ASP A 51 3.79 14.24 20.98
N ALA A 52 2.80 15.01 21.43
CA ALA A 52 1.86 15.74 20.58
C ALA A 52 2.56 16.73 19.62
N ASP A 53 1.99 16.88 18.42
CA ASP A 53 2.49 17.79 17.37
C ASP A 53 2.53 19.24 17.85
N VAL A 54 1.50 19.65 18.60
CA VAL A 54 1.40 20.98 19.19
C VAL A 54 1.11 20.89 20.68
N LYS A 55 1.80 21.72 21.47
CA LYS A 55 1.73 21.74 22.92
C LYS A 55 1.40 23.15 23.40
N LEU A 56 0.31 23.29 24.14
CA LEU A 56 -0.14 24.55 24.69
C LEU A 56 -0.10 24.51 26.21
N ASP A 57 0.80 25.31 26.79
CA ASP A 57 0.89 25.55 28.23
C ASP A 57 -0.08 26.66 28.61
N VAL A 58 -1.19 26.29 29.26
CA VAL A 58 -2.25 27.22 29.65
C VAL A 58 -2.13 27.62 31.11
N GLY A 59 -2.48 28.87 31.43
CA GLY A 59 -2.53 29.35 32.81
C GLY A 59 -1.16 29.54 33.48
N ARG A 60 -0.08 29.67 32.71
CA ARG A 60 1.30 29.88 33.20
C ARG A 60 1.42 30.98 34.26
N ASP A 61 0.69 32.07 34.10
CA ASP A 61 0.68 33.20 35.06
C ASP A 61 -0.07 32.88 36.36
N SER A 62 -1.05 31.98 36.30
CA SER A 62 -1.92 31.62 37.43
C SER A 62 -1.42 30.40 38.22
N THR A 63 -0.82 29.40 37.55
CA THR A 63 -0.37 28.13 38.15
C THR A 63 1.15 28.05 38.29
N ARG A 64 1.90 28.99 37.67
CA ARG A 64 3.36 28.94 37.54
C ARG A 64 3.86 27.66 36.86
N GLY A 65 3.01 27.02 36.05
CA GLY A 65 3.31 25.76 35.37
C GLY A 65 3.27 24.51 36.26
N LEU A 66 2.75 24.62 37.48
CA LEU A 66 2.67 23.52 38.47
C LEU A 66 1.35 22.74 38.43
N GLY A 67 0.46 23.05 37.49
CA GLY A 67 -0.85 22.41 37.37
C GLY A 67 -1.98 23.11 38.15
N ALA A 68 -3.23 22.71 37.86
CA ALA A 68 -4.44 23.29 38.44
C ALA A 68 -4.83 22.76 39.84
N GLY A 69 -4.00 21.94 40.48
CA GLY A 69 -4.24 21.46 41.85
C GLY A 69 -5.55 20.68 42.08
N ALA A 70 -6.06 19.99 41.04
CA ALA A 70 -7.37 19.32 41.03
C ALA A 70 -8.58 20.26 41.26
N ASP A 71 -8.44 21.54 40.93
CA ASP A 71 -9.51 22.53 40.91
C ASP A 71 -9.98 22.82 39.47
N PRO A 72 -11.19 22.40 39.08
CA PRO A 72 -11.73 22.67 37.75
C PRO A 72 -11.88 24.15 37.41
N GLU A 73 -12.14 25.04 38.38
CA GLU A 73 -12.31 26.47 38.08
C GLU A 73 -10.99 27.11 37.67
N VAL A 74 -9.87 26.65 38.25
CA VAL A 74 -8.52 27.06 37.82
C VAL A 74 -8.24 26.56 36.40
N GLY A 75 -8.59 25.32 36.10
CA GLY A 75 -8.47 24.75 34.76
C GLY A 75 -9.30 25.51 33.71
N ARG A 76 -10.55 25.86 34.06
CA ARG A 76 -11.44 26.64 33.18
C ARG A 76 -10.89 28.03 32.92
N LYS A 77 -10.51 28.74 33.98
CA LYS A 77 -9.93 30.08 33.86
C LYS A 77 -8.65 30.07 33.01
N ALA A 78 -7.77 29.09 33.22
CA ALA A 78 -6.56 28.95 32.41
C ALA A 78 -6.85 28.75 30.92
N ALA A 79 -7.88 27.96 30.57
CA ALA A 79 -8.31 27.78 29.18
C ALA A 79 -9.00 29.03 28.61
N ASP A 80 -9.81 29.73 29.42
CA ASP A 80 -10.45 30.99 29.02
C ASP A 80 -9.42 32.11 28.76
N ASP A 81 -8.39 32.21 29.61
CA ASP A 81 -7.31 33.18 29.46
C ASP A 81 -6.47 32.90 28.18
N ALA A 82 -6.38 31.63 27.76
CA ALA A 82 -5.66 31.19 26.55
C ALA A 82 -6.58 31.00 25.31
N LYS A 83 -7.78 31.59 25.33
CA LYS A 83 -8.81 31.37 24.32
C LYS A 83 -8.36 31.72 22.89
N ASP A 84 -7.65 32.83 22.71
CA ASP A 84 -7.20 33.27 21.39
C ASP A 84 -6.20 32.27 20.78
N GLU A 85 -5.30 31.72 21.60
CA GLU A 85 -4.34 30.69 21.19
C GLU A 85 -5.07 29.38 20.82
N ILE A 86 -6.05 28.96 21.62
CA ILE A 86 -6.88 27.78 21.32
C ILE A 86 -7.67 27.98 20.02
N GLU A 87 -8.21 29.18 19.77
CA GLU A 87 -8.94 29.49 18.54
C GLU A 87 -8.03 29.42 17.30
N GLU A 88 -6.79 29.91 17.40
CA GLU A 88 -5.81 29.80 16.34
C GLU A 88 -5.42 28.34 16.06
N LEU A 89 -5.20 27.55 17.12
CA LEU A 89 -4.87 26.12 17.01
C LEU A 89 -5.97 25.29 16.35
N LEU A 90 -7.24 25.60 16.61
CA LEU A 90 -8.37 24.85 16.09
C LEU A 90 -8.87 25.33 14.73
N ARG A 91 -8.33 26.43 14.22
CA ARG A 91 -8.76 27.02 12.95
C ARG A 91 -8.56 26.04 11.78
N GLY A 92 -9.60 25.93 10.94
CA GLY A 92 -9.60 25.07 9.75
C GLY A 92 -9.80 23.59 10.03
N ALA A 93 -10.10 23.19 11.27
CA ALA A 93 -10.51 21.82 11.58
C ALA A 93 -11.94 21.55 11.09
N ASP A 94 -12.14 20.47 10.35
CA ASP A 94 -13.48 19.98 10.01
C ASP A 94 -14.09 19.22 11.20
N MET A 95 -13.23 18.55 11.98
CA MET A 95 -13.61 17.75 13.15
C MET A 95 -12.59 17.89 14.28
N VAL A 96 -13.07 18.01 15.51
CA VAL A 96 -12.25 18.09 16.71
C VAL A 96 -12.70 17.06 17.73
N PHE A 97 -11.79 16.14 18.07
CA PHE A 97 -11.94 15.26 19.22
C PHE A 97 -11.39 15.94 20.46
N VAL A 98 -12.19 16.04 21.52
CA VAL A 98 -11.77 16.56 22.82
C VAL A 98 -11.67 15.40 23.79
N THR A 99 -10.45 15.10 24.26
CA THR A 99 -10.21 13.97 25.17
C THR A 99 -9.69 14.45 26.52
N ALA A 100 -10.28 13.92 27.59
CA ALA A 100 -9.92 14.28 28.96
C ALA A 100 -10.27 13.16 29.94
N GLY A 101 -9.45 13.05 30.99
CA GLY A 101 -9.82 12.29 32.19
C GLY A 101 -10.53 13.24 33.17
N GLU A 102 -11.80 12.97 33.45
CA GLU A 102 -12.62 13.82 34.31
C GLU A 102 -12.34 13.58 35.80
N GLY A 103 -12.56 14.61 36.63
CA GLY A 103 -12.23 14.61 38.05
C GLY A 103 -10.86 15.23 38.38
N GLY A 104 -10.13 15.69 37.36
CA GLY A 104 -8.94 16.54 37.51
C GLY A 104 -9.28 18.03 37.49
N GLY A 105 -8.27 18.90 37.59
CA GLY A 105 -8.49 20.36 37.47
C GLY A 105 -8.54 20.82 36.01
N THR A 106 -7.45 20.58 35.28
CA THR A 106 -7.29 21.09 33.91
C THR A 106 -8.21 20.42 32.91
N GLY A 107 -8.33 19.08 32.93
CA GLY A 107 -9.21 18.34 32.02
C GLY A 107 -10.67 18.74 32.16
N THR A 108 -11.21 18.61 33.38
CA THR A 108 -12.62 18.91 33.72
C THR A 108 -13.00 20.37 33.49
N GLY A 109 -12.11 21.32 33.80
CA GLY A 109 -12.38 22.74 33.58
C GLY A 109 -12.17 23.20 32.14
N GLY A 110 -11.12 22.71 31.49
CA GLY A 110 -10.69 23.17 30.17
C GLY A 110 -11.41 22.50 29.00
N ALA A 111 -11.85 21.25 29.14
CA ALA A 111 -12.51 20.52 28.05
C ALA A 111 -13.77 21.21 27.50
N PRO A 112 -14.70 21.73 28.34
CA PRO A 112 -15.86 22.46 27.83
C PRO A 112 -15.49 23.74 27.06
N VAL A 113 -14.44 24.44 27.48
CA VAL A 113 -13.98 25.69 26.84
C VAL A 113 -13.45 25.39 25.43
N VAL A 114 -12.55 24.41 25.32
CA VAL A 114 -11.97 23.97 24.04
C VAL A 114 -13.07 23.47 23.09
N ALA A 115 -14.00 22.64 23.58
CA ALA A 115 -15.13 22.16 22.80
C ALA A 115 -16.03 23.30 22.29
N SER A 116 -16.32 24.29 23.15
CA SER A 116 -17.13 25.46 22.77
C SER A 116 -16.46 26.29 21.67
N ILE A 117 -15.14 26.45 21.71
CA ILE A 117 -14.37 27.17 20.69
C ILE A 117 -14.39 26.39 19.37
N ALA A 118 -14.11 25.08 19.41
CA ALA A 118 -14.15 24.20 18.23
C ALA A 118 -15.51 24.29 17.51
N ARG A 119 -16.60 24.21 18.28
CA ARG A 119 -17.97 24.29 17.77
C ARG A 119 -18.30 25.67 17.17
N LYS A 120 -17.84 26.76 17.79
CA LYS A 120 -17.99 28.13 17.25
C LYS A 120 -17.26 28.32 15.93
N LEU A 121 -16.13 27.63 15.73
CA LEU A 121 -15.38 27.63 14.48
C LEU A 121 -16.03 26.76 13.38
N GLY A 122 -17.09 26.03 13.70
CA GLY A 122 -17.85 25.21 12.74
C GLY A 122 -17.38 23.76 12.61
N ALA A 123 -16.44 23.32 13.45
CA ALA A 123 -15.98 21.95 13.49
C ALA A 123 -16.99 21.02 14.17
N LEU A 124 -17.14 19.80 13.64
CA LEU A 124 -17.88 18.74 14.34
C LEU A 124 -17.12 18.37 15.61
N THR A 125 -17.72 18.63 16.78
CA THR A 125 -17.03 18.52 18.06
C THR A 125 -17.48 17.26 18.81
N VAL A 126 -16.55 16.32 19.02
CA VAL A 126 -16.80 15.04 19.70
C VAL A 126 -15.98 14.96 20.98
N GLY A 127 -16.65 14.94 22.14
CA GLY A 127 -16.00 14.69 23.41
C GLY A 127 -15.87 13.19 23.66
N VAL A 128 -14.68 12.72 24.03
CA VAL A 128 -14.44 11.34 24.48
C VAL A 128 -13.72 11.42 25.83
N VAL A 129 -14.45 11.18 26.92
CA VAL A 129 -13.94 11.41 28.28
C VAL A 129 -14.17 10.21 29.20
N THR A 130 -13.34 10.09 30.23
CA THR A 130 -13.46 9.04 31.24
C THR A 130 -13.91 9.58 32.59
N ARG A 131 -14.77 8.83 33.31
CA ARG A 131 -15.06 9.08 34.74
C ARG A 131 -13.96 8.46 35.60
N PRO A 132 -13.60 9.07 36.75
CA PRO A 132 -12.59 8.52 37.64
C PRO A 132 -13.05 7.20 38.26
N PHE A 133 -12.10 6.37 38.69
CA PHE A 133 -12.44 5.16 39.45
C PHE A 133 -13.04 5.51 40.82
N SER A 134 -13.92 4.65 41.33
CA SER A 134 -14.53 4.83 42.65
C SER A 134 -13.51 4.99 43.79
N PHE A 135 -12.33 4.34 43.68
CA PHE A 135 -11.27 4.44 44.68
C PHE A 135 -10.50 5.77 44.65
N GLU A 136 -10.62 6.59 43.60
CA GLU A 136 -9.96 7.90 43.51
C GLU A 136 -10.64 8.98 44.39
N GLY A 137 -11.82 8.65 44.94
CA GLY A 137 -12.51 9.43 45.96
C GLY A 137 -13.71 10.24 45.44
N LYS A 138 -14.70 10.42 46.32
CA LYS A 138 -15.98 11.08 46.01
C LYS A 138 -15.84 12.51 45.46
N ARG A 139 -14.81 13.24 45.88
CA ARG A 139 -14.56 14.61 45.40
C ARG A 139 -14.30 14.63 43.88
N ARG A 140 -13.46 13.72 43.37
CA ARG A 140 -13.18 13.61 41.93
C ARG A 140 -14.42 13.19 41.15
N GLY A 141 -15.20 12.24 41.68
CA GLY A 141 -16.47 11.83 41.08
C GLY A 141 -17.47 13.00 40.91
N ASN A 142 -17.67 13.80 41.96
CA ASN A 142 -18.56 14.95 41.89
C ASN A 142 -18.05 16.03 40.91
N GLN A 143 -16.74 16.25 40.86
CA GLN A 143 -16.13 17.17 39.89
C GLN A 143 -16.34 16.68 38.46
N ALA A 144 -16.17 15.37 38.23
CA ALA A 144 -16.36 14.76 36.92
C ALA A 144 -17.80 14.90 36.41
N GLU A 145 -18.82 14.65 37.25
CA GLU A 145 -20.22 14.81 36.83
C GLU A 145 -20.56 16.25 36.42
N ASN A 146 -20.04 17.24 37.16
CA ASN A 146 -20.22 18.65 36.81
C ASN A 146 -19.51 19.01 35.50
N GLY A 147 -18.28 18.52 35.29
CA GLY A 147 -17.53 18.72 34.04
C GLY A 147 -18.21 18.08 32.83
N ILE A 148 -18.66 16.83 32.97
CA ILE A 148 -19.39 16.09 31.94
C ILE A 148 -20.68 16.82 31.55
N ALA A 149 -21.41 17.37 32.53
CA ALA A 149 -22.62 18.15 32.26
C ALA A 149 -22.31 19.42 31.43
N ALA A 150 -21.27 20.17 31.79
CA ALA A 150 -20.84 21.35 31.04
C ALA A 150 -20.32 21.00 29.63
N LEU A 151 -19.57 19.91 29.51
CA LEU A 151 -19.03 19.43 28.24
C LEU A 151 -20.15 18.97 27.29
N ARG A 152 -21.21 18.36 27.82
CA ARG A 152 -22.38 17.94 27.05
C ARG A 152 -23.07 19.11 26.34
N GLU A 153 -23.11 20.29 26.95
CA GLU A 153 -23.67 21.48 26.33
C GLU A 153 -22.75 22.10 25.26
N SER A 154 -21.47 21.73 25.27
CA SER A 154 -20.41 22.32 24.44
C SER A 154 -20.03 21.45 23.23
N CYS A 155 -20.29 20.14 23.26
CA CYS A 155 -20.02 19.19 22.17
C CYS A 155 -21.28 18.83 21.37
N ASP A 156 -21.10 18.38 20.13
CA ASP A 156 -22.18 17.82 19.30
C ASP A 156 -22.50 16.37 19.71
N THR A 157 -21.46 15.61 20.06
CA THR A 157 -21.54 14.26 20.62
C THR A 157 -20.60 14.12 21.81
N LEU A 158 -21.06 13.46 22.88
CA LEU A 158 -20.23 13.17 24.06
C LEU A 158 -20.28 11.68 24.39
N ILE A 159 -19.12 11.02 24.33
CA ILE A 159 -18.90 9.64 24.76
C ILE A 159 -18.29 9.69 26.16
N VAL A 160 -19.00 9.11 27.13
CA VAL A 160 -18.54 9.02 28.52
C VAL A 160 -18.23 7.57 28.86
N ILE A 161 -17.00 7.32 29.29
CA ILE A 161 -16.52 5.97 29.63
C ILE A 161 -16.38 5.86 31.16
N PRO A 162 -17.11 4.95 31.82
CA PRO A 162 -16.95 4.70 33.25
C PRO A 162 -15.73 3.81 33.54
N ASN A 163 -14.69 4.36 34.19
CA ASN A 163 -13.49 3.59 34.49
C ASN A 163 -13.76 2.35 35.37
N ASP A 164 -14.75 2.40 36.26
CA ASP A 164 -15.12 1.24 37.09
C ASP A 164 -15.57 0.02 36.28
N ARG A 165 -16.04 0.21 35.03
CA ARG A 165 -16.38 -0.92 34.14
C ARG A 165 -15.16 -1.63 33.56
N LEU A 166 -14.03 -0.94 33.47
CA LEU A 166 -12.77 -1.53 33.01
C LEU A 166 -12.27 -2.59 34.00
N LEU A 167 -12.53 -2.40 35.30
CA LEU A 167 -12.20 -3.39 36.34
C LEU A 167 -13.01 -4.69 36.21
N GLN A 168 -14.21 -4.62 35.61
CA GLN A 168 -15.06 -5.80 35.38
C GLN A 168 -14.63 -6.58 34.12
N MET A 169 -13.88 -5.93 33.22
CA MET A 169 -13.39 -6.51 31.98
C MET A 169 -11.97 -7.10 32.11
N GLY A 170 -11.22 -6.73 33.14
CA GLY A 170 -9.89 -7.26 33.45
C GLY A 170 -9.90 -8.46 34.41
N ASP A 171 -8.81 -9.23 34.43
CA ASP A 171 -8.62 -10.30 35.41
C ASP A 171 -8.55 -9.74 36.84
N ALA A 172 -8.92 -10.52 37.86
CA ALA A 172 -8.98 -10.08 39.26
C ALA A 172 -7.63 -9.59 39.88
N ALA A 173 -6.55 -9.57 39.11
CA ALA A 173 -5.19 -9.16 39.50
C ALA A 173 -4.66 -7.93 38.73
N VAL A 174 -5.53 -7.08 38.15
CA VAL A 174 -5.09 -5.85 37.44
C VAL A 174 -4.40 -4.88 38.42
N SER A 175 -3.20 -4.43 38.06
CA SER A 175 -2.49 -3.39 38.84
C SER A 175 -3.11 -2.01 38.61
N LEU A 176 -2.92 -1.08 39.55
CA LEU A 176 -3.42 0.29 39.42
C LEU A 176 -2.99 0.97 38.10
N MET A 177 -1.74 0.74 37.68
CA MET A 177 -1.20 1.31 36.44
C MET A 177 -1.82 0.68 35.19
N ASP A 178 -2.13 -0.62 35.23
CA ASP A 178 -2.80 -1.30 34.13
C ASP A 178 -4.26 -0.85 33.99
N ALA A 179 -4.92 -0.49 35.11
CA ALA A 179 -6.27 0.06 35.10
C ALA A 179 -6.32 1.43 34.42
N PHE A 180 -5.40 2.35 34.74
CA PHE A 180 -5.30 3.64 34.03
C PHE A 180 -4.94 3.46 32.56
N ARG A 181 -4.00 2.55 32.24
CA ARG A 181 -3.67 2.23 30.85
C ARG A 181 -4.87 1.70 30.06
N SER A 182 -5.72 0.90 30.71
CA SER A 182 -6.96 0.41 30.10
C SER A 182 -7.93 1.56 29.78
N ALA A 183 -7.98 2.59 30.64
CA ALA A 183 -8.81 3.77 30.39
C ALA A 183 -8.31 4.57 29.18
N ASP A 184 -6.99 4.76 29.07
CA ASP A 184 -6.36 5.41 27.92
C ASP A 184 -6.59 4.60 26.62
N GLU A 185 -6.58 3.27 26.70
CA GLU A 185 -6.85 2.39 25.56
C GLU A 185 -8.31 2.50 25.08
N VAL A 186 -9.28 2.67 25.98
CA VAL A 186 -10.67 2.92 25.55
C VAL A 186 -10.83 4.31 24.91
N LEU A 187 -10.14 5.34 25.43
CA LEU A 187 -10.11 6.66 24.77
C LEU A 187 -9.54 6.58 23.36
N LEU A 188 -8.43 5.84 23.18
CA LEU A 188 -7.87 5.54 21.86
C LEU A 188 -8.91 4.88 20.96
N ASN A 189 -9.54 3.80 21.41
CA ASN A 189 -10.52 3.08 20.60
C ASN A 189 -11.70 3.97 20.19
N GLY A 190 -12.12 4.91 21.06
CA GLY A 190 -13.21 5.86 20.81
C GLY A 190 -12.89 6.82 19.67
N VAL A 191 -11.67 7.35 19.66
CA VAL A 191 -11.19 8.23 18.59
C VAL A 191 -10.87 7.44 17.32
N GLN A 192 -10.11 6.35 17.46
CA GLN A 192 -9.65 5.53 16.34
C GLN A 192 -10.82 4.95 15.53
N GLY A 193 -11.86 4.44 16.18
CA GLY A 193 -12.99 3.83 15.47
C GLY A 193 -13.65 4.80 14.48
N ILE A 194 -13.72 6.09 14.81
CA ILE A 194 -14.31 7.12 13.96
C ILE A 194 -13.28 7.69 12.98
N THR A 195 -12.04 7.91 13.42
CA THR A 195 -10.97 8.34 12.52
C THR A 195 -10.74 7.33 11.40
N ASP A 196 -10.63 6.04 11.72
CA ASP A 196 -10.43 4.97 10.74
C ASP A 196 -11.57 4.91 9.71
N LEU A 197 -12.82 5.21 10.12
CA LEU A 197 -13.95 5.30 9.19
C LEU A 197 -13.76 6.38 8.11
N ILE A 198 -13.08 7.48 8.45
CA ILE A 198 -12.92 8.65 7.57
C ILE A 198 -11.60 8.59 6.79
N THR A 199 -10.51 8.21 7.47
CA THR A 199 -9.15 8.31 6.93
C THR A 199 -8.69 7.03 6.24
N THR A 200 -9.26 5.88 6.59
CA THR A 200 -8.87 4.59 6.07
C THR A 200 -9.91 4.11 5.06
N PRO A 201 -9.54 3.95 3.78
CA PRO A 201 -10.47 3.41 2.79
C PRO A 201 -10.97 2.03 3.22
N GLY A 202 -12.24 1.97 3.62
CA GLY A 202 -12.94 0.73 3.94
C GLY A 202 -13.47 0.05 2.67
N LEU A 203 -13.96 -1.17 2.82
CA LEU A 203 -14.85 -1.80 1.84
C LEU A 203 -16.08 -0.89 1.73
N ILE A 204 -16.90 -0.77 2.77
CA ILE A 204 -17.95 0.25 2.82
C ILE A 204 -17.29 1.55 3.25
N ASN A 205 -17.03 2.44 2.30
CA ASN A 205 -16.45 3.73 2.60
C ASN A 205 -17.54 4.65 3.15
N VAL A 206 -17.30 5.17 4.35
CA VAL A 206 -18.15 6.18 4.98
C VAL A 206 -17.49 7.52 4.72
N ASP A 207 -18.23 8.48 4.16
CA ASP A 207 -17.67 9.81 3.95
C ASP A 207 -17.82 10.70 5.19
N PHE A 208 -17.11 11.83 5.20
CA PHE A 208 -17.19 12.77 6.32
C PHE A 208 -18.60 13.35 6.51
N ALA A 209 -19.40 13.47 5.44
CA ALA A 209 -20.75 14.00 5.51
C ALA A 209 -21.71 13.01 6.21
N ASP A 210 -21.53 11.71 6.00
CA ASP A 210 -22.27 10.65 6.69
C ASP A 210 -21.98 10.65 8.19
N VAL A 211 -20.70 10.75 8.57
CA VAL A 211 -20.30 10.88 9.99
C VAL A 211 -20.90 12.14 10.61
N LYS A 212 -20.78 13.27 9.91
CA LYS A 212 -21.35 14.55 10.36
C LYS A 212 -22.87 14.48 10.48
N GLY A 213 -23.57 13.83 9.57
CA GLY A 213 -25.02 13.67 9.59
C GLY A 213 -25.53 12.90 10.81
N ILE A 214 -24.79 11.91 11.29
CA ILE A 214 -25.17 11.10 12.45
C ILE A 214 -24.75 11.75 13.77
N MET A 215 -23.56 12.36 13.82
CA MET A 215 -22.97 12.85 15.07
C MET A 215 -23.29 14.32 15.39
N SER A 216 -23.79 15.11 14.43
CA SER A 216 -24.17 16.51 14.69
C SER A 216 -25.38 16.57 15.62
N GLY A 217 -25.19 17.08 16.83
CA GLY A 217 -26.26 17.22 17.82
C GLY A 217 -26.82 15.90 18.34
N ALA A 218 -26.05 14.81 18.27
CA ALA A 218 -26.48 13.49 18.77
C ALA A 218 -26.60 13.46 20.31
N GLY A 219 -25.90 14.37 21.02
CA GLY A 219 -25.90 14.44 22.47
C GLY A 219 -25.04 13.34 23.09
N THR A 220 -25.58 12.59 24.06
CA THR A 220 -24.82 11.52 24.72
C THR A 220 -24.74 10.29 23.82
N ALA A 221 -23.53 9.80 23.58
CA ALA A 221 -23.27 8.55 22.86
C ALA A 221 -22.67 7.50 23.79
N LEU A 222 -22.93 6.23 23.44
CA LEU A 222 -22.42 5.06 24.16
C LEU A 222 -21.40 4.35 23.28
N MET A 223 -20.44 3.69 23.92
CA MET A 223 -19.40 2.95 23.22
C MET A 223 -19.39 1.49 23.66
N GLY A 224 -19.49 0.59 22.68
CA GLY A 224 -19.31 -0.85 22.87
C GLY A 224 -18.17 -1.34 22.00
N ILE A 225 -17.27 -2.15 22.58
CA ILE A 225 -16.15 -2.74 21.86
C ILE A 225 -16.30 -4.26 21.89
N GLY A 226 -16.18 -4.89 20.73
CA GLY A 226 -16.21 -6.33 20.59
C GLY A 226 -15.16 -6.81 19.61
N SER A 227 -14.40 -7.83 20.03
CA SER A 227 -13.40 -8.49 19.19
C SER A 227 -13.68 -9.99 19.22
N ALA A 228 -13.77 -10.59 18.03
CA ALA A 228 -14.00 -12.02 17.91
C ALA A 228 -13.13 -12.63 16.80
N ARG A 229 -12.79 -13.91 16.99
CA ARG A 229 -12.02 -14.72 16.04
C ARG A 229 -12.79 -16.00 15.72
N GLY A 230 -12.53 -16.59 14.56
CA GLY A 230 -13.16 -17.85 14.12
C GLY A 230 -14.46 -17.68 13.34
N GLU A 231 -15.26 -18.74 13.26
CA GLU A 231 -16.52 -18.76 12.51
C GLU A 231 -17.59 -17.88 13.19
N GLY A 232 -18.34 -17.13 12.38
CA GLY A 232 -19.35 -16.17 12.85
C GLY A 232 -18.77 -14.96 13.57
N ARG A 233 -17.46 -14.68 13.43
CA ARG A 233 -16.76 -13.59 14.15
C ARG A 233 -17.36 -12.20 13.98
N SER A 234 -17.94 -11.85 12.83
CA SER A 234 -18.59 -10.55 12.66
C SER A 234 -19.80 -10.43 13.56
N LEU A 235 -20.63 -11.48 13.58
CA LEU A 235 -21.81 -11.58 14.42
C LEU A 235 -21.44 -11.65 15.90
N LYS A 236 -20.44 -12.46 16.27
CA LYS A 236 -19.92 -12.53 17.64
C LYS A 236 -19.27 -11.23 18.10
N ALA A 237 -18.50 -10.56 17.26
CA ALA A 237 -17.91 -9.27 17.60
C ALA A 237 -18.99 -8.20 17.78
N ALA A 238 -20.01 -8.18 16.91
CA ALA A 238 -21.17 -7.31 17.07
C ALA A 238 -21.96 -7.65 18.35
N GLU A 239 -22.18 -8.93 18.65
CA GLU A 239 -22.87 -9.37 19.86
C GLU A 239 -22.09 -9.00 21.13
N ILE A 240 -20.76 -9.16 21.15
CA ILE A 240 -19.89 -8.71 22.25
C ILE A 240 -19.93 -7.19 22.37
N ALA A 241 -19.90 -6.45 21.26
CA ALA A 241 -19.96 -4.99 21.27
C ALA A 241 -21.32 -4.49 21.80
N ILE A 242 -22.43 -5.10 21.38
CA ILE A 242 -23.79 -4.74 21.80
C ILE A 242 -24.06 -5.11 23.26
N ASN A 243 -23.40 -6.14 23.77
CA ASN A 243 -23.48 -6.55 25.18
C ASN A 243 -22.26 -6.11 26.00
N SER A 244 -21.52 -5.09 25.51
CA SER A 244 -20.28 -4.66 26.16
C SER A 244 -20.55 -4.08 27.55
N PRO A 245 -19.76 -4.43 28.57
CA PRO A 245 -19.87 -3.83 29.92
C PRO A 245 -19.67 -2.30 29.96
N LEU A 246 -19.14 -1.72 28.88
CA LEU A 246 -18.96 -0.28 28.70
C LEU A 246 -20.28 0.46 28.40
N LEU A 247 -21.35 -0.26 28.02
CA LEU A 247 -22.66 0.31 27.77
C LEU A 247 -23.43 0.49 29.09
N GLU A 248 -23.60 1.73 29.54
CA GLU A 248 -24.39 2.05 30.75
C GLU A 248 -25.91 2.03 30.53
N ALA A 249 -26.35 2.06 29.27
CA ALA A 249 -27.76 2.07 28.90
C ALA A 249 -28.01 1.24 27.63
N SER A 250 -29.27 0.88 27.40
CA SER A 250 -29.68 0.13 26.20
C SER A 250 -29.47 0.97 24.94
N MET A 251 -29.07 0.32 23.84
CA MET A 251 -29.00 0.94 22.51
C MET A 251 -30.37 1.00 21.80
N GLU A 252 -31.44 0.59 22.49
CA GLU A 252 -32.81 0.64 21.99
C GLU A 252 -33.24 2.10 21.76
N GLY A 253 -33.60 2.43 20.51
CA GLY A 253 -33.93 3.80 20.07
C GLY A 253 -32.82 4.54 19.30
N ALA A 254 -31.66 3.90 19.07
CA ALA A 254 -30.61 4.46 18.21
C ALA A 254 -31.14 4.77 16.79
N ARG A 255 -30.85 5.97 16.27
CA ARG A 255 -31.39 6.49 14.99
C ARG A 255 -30.44 6.36 13.80
N GLY A 256 -29.20 5.93 14.01
CA GLY A 256 -28.18 5.80 12.96
C GLY A 256 -27.07 4.84 13.36
N VAL A 257 -26.44 4.20 12.38
CA VAL A 257 -25.32 3.27 12.56
C VAL A 257 -24.26 3.55 11.49
N LEU A 258 -22.99 3.60 11.90
CA LEU A 258 -21.83 3.69 11.02
C LEU A 258 -21.12 2.33 10.98
N THR A 259 -20.89 1.78 9.79
CA THR A 259 -20.22 0.48 9.61
C THR A 259 -19.10 0.60 8.57
N SER A 260 -17.91 0.09 8.91
CA SER A 260 -16.81 -0.11 7.95
C SER A 260 -16.19 -1.49 8.14
N THR A 261 -15.74 -2.06 7.03
CA THR A 261 -15.17 -3.41 6.94
C THR A 261 -13.92 -3.35 6.07
N ALA A 262 -12.89 -4.17 6.36
CA ALA A 262 -11.65 -4.22 5.56
C ALA A 262 -11.19 -5.67 5.32
N GLY A 263 -10.72 -6.02 4.11
CA GLY A 263 -10.34 -7.39 3.79
C GLY A 263 -9.43 -7.63 2.58
N ASP A 264 -8.49 -8.58 2.74
CA ASP A 264 -7.70 -9.20 1.66
C ASP A 264 -8.56 -10.06 0.73
N ILE A 265 -8.10 -10.27 -0.50
CA ILE A 265 -8.93 -10.66 -1.65
C ILE A 265 -9.08 -12.18 -1.82
N THR A 266 -8.09 -12.99 -1.44
CA THR A 266 -7.95 -14.41 -1.89
C THR A 266 -8.01 -15.48 -0.80
N GLY A 267 -7.67 -15.15 0.45
CA GLY A 267 -7.61 -16.13 1.52
C GLY A 267 -6.53 -17.23 1.29
N PRO A 268 -6.67 -18.42 1.89
CA PRO A 268 -5.69 -19.52 1.75
C PRO A 268 -5.55 -20.07 0.32
N ALA A 269 -6.51 -19.80 -0.56
CA ALA A 269 -6.49 -20.19 -1.97
C ALA A 269 -5.53 -19.38 -2.85
N ILE A 270 -4.74 -18.46 -2.28
CA ILE A 270 -3.76 -17.64 -3.02
C ILE A 270 -2.79 -18.47 -3.88
N TRP A 271 -2.42 -19.70 -3.48
CA TRP A 271 -1.55 -20.55 -4.29
C TRP A 271 -2.21 -20.98 -5.61
N ILE A 272 -3.55 -21.09 -5.68
CA ILE A 272 -4.27 -21.32 -6.94
C ILE A 272 -4.14 -20.08 -7.85
N SER A 273 -4.22 -18.88 -7.29
CA SER A 273 -3.97 -17.65 -8.03
C SER A 273 -2.58 -17.63 -8.65
N PHE A 274 -1.56 -18.10 -7.92
CA PHE A 274 -0.20 -18.27 -8.45
C PHE A 274 -0.15 -19.30 -9.59
N VAL A 275 -0.88 -20.42 -9.50
CA VAL A 275 -0.94 -21.42 -10.58
C VAL A 275 -1.59 -20.85 -11.84
N ILE A 276 -2.68 -20.08 -11.70
CA ILE A 276 -3.38 -19.43 -12.83
C ILE A 276 -2.47 -18.38 -13.49
N ALA A 277 -1.79 -17.55 -12.69
CA ALA A 277 -0.82 -16.58 -13.20
C ALA A 277 0.34 -17.29 -13.91
N ALA A 278 0.90 -18.35 -13.31
CA ALA A 278 1.97 -19.14 -13.91
C ALA A 278 1.56 -19.77 -15.24
N ALA A 279 0.35 -20.33 -15.33
CA ALA A 279 -0.17 -20.91 -16.57
C ALA A 279 -0.28 -19.84 -17.67
N THR A 280 -0.78 -18.66 -17.33
CA THR A 280 -0.88 -17.53 -18.27
C THR A 280 0.51 -17.09 -18.76
N CYS A 281 1.46 -16.95 -17.83
CA CYS A 281 2.85 -16.63 -18.14
C CYS A 281 3.52 -17.73 -18.97
N ALA A 282 3.24 -19.01 -18.73
CA ALA A 282 3.82 -20.12 -19.48
C ALA A 282 3.38 -20.11 -20.95
N LEU A 283 2.10 -19.81 -21.22
CA LEU A 283 1.59 -19.65 -22.58
C LEU A 283 2.30 -18.50 -23.32
N ALA A 284 2.48 -17.35 -22.65
CA ALA A 284 3.22 -16.21 -23.20
C ALA A 284 4.71 -16.51 -23.37
N ALA A 285 5.34 -17.17 -22.39
CA ALA A 285 6.76 -17.53 -22.38
C ALA A 285 7.12 -18.47 -23.53
N LEU A 286 6.24 -19.40 -23.90
CA LEU A 286 6.42 -20.25 -25.09
C LEU A 286 6.44 -19.42 -26.38
N CYS A 287 5.64 -18.35 -26.46
CA CYS A 287 5.65 -17.42 -27.60
C CYS A 287 6.93 -16.57 -27.61
N TYR A 288 7.36 -16.06 -26.46
CA TYR A 288 8.64 -15.36 -26.30
C TYR A 288 9.84 -16.23 -26.66
N ALA A 289 9.83 -17.51 -26.26
CA ALA A 289 10.88 -18.47 -26.55
C ALA A 289 11.03 -18.69 -28.07
N GLU A 290 9.93 -18.79 -28.83
CA GLU A 290 10.00 -18.87 -30.30
C GLU A 290 10.62 -17.60 -30.89
N PHE A 291 10.17 -16.42 -30.46
CA PHE A 291 10.71 -15.14 -30.93
C PHE A 291 12.20 -14.96 -30.62
N ALA A 292 12.60 -15.15 -29.37
CA ALA A 292 13.98 -15.01 -28.94
C ALA A 292 14.91 -16.00 -29.66
N SER A 293 14.40 -17.20 -30.02
CA SER A 293 15.16 -18.16 -30.81
C SER A 293 15.29 -17.79 -32.29
N THR A 294 14.29 -17.08 -32.84
CA THR A 294 14.22 -16.74 -34.27
C THR A 294 14.94 -15.42 -34.57
N LEU A 295 14.86 -14.46 -33.64
CA LEU A 295 15.44 -13.13 -33.73
C LEU A 295 16.35 -12.88 -32.51
N PRO A 296 17.56 -13.46 -32.45
CA PRO A 296 18.46 -13.37 -31.29
C PRO A 296 19.18 -12.02 -31.24
N VAL A 297 18.43 -10.94 -31.10
CA VAL A 297 18.91 -9.56 -31.05
C VAL A 297 18.47 -8.87 -29.76
N ALA A 298 19.24 -7.90 -29.28
CA ALA A 298 18.89 -7.15 -28.09
C ALA A 298 17.67 -6.25 -28.33
N GLY A 299 16.87 -6.07 -27.28
CA GLY A 299 15.70 -5.19 -27.28
C GLY A 299 14.34 -5.88 -27.08
N SER A 300 14.31 -7.19 -26.81
CA SER A 300 13.11 -7.93 -26.39
C SER A 300 11.89 -7.65 -27.29
N ALA A 301 10.70 -7.52 -26.72
CA ALA A 301 9.44 -7.33 -27.44
C ALA A 301 9.42 -6.10 -28.38
N TYR A 302 10.20 -5.05 -28.10
CA TYR A 302 10.33 -3.90 -29.01
C TYR A 302 10.92 -4.35 -30.35
N THR A 303 12.07 -5.02 -30.33
CA THR A 303 12.76 -5.45 -31.55
C THR A 303 11.97 -6.53 -32.30
N PHE A 304 11.32 -7.44 -31.56
CA PHE A 304 10.46 -8.47 -32.16
C PHE A 304 9.32 -7.84 -32.94
N SER A 305 8.68 -6.84 -32.35
CA SER A 305 7.53 -6.14 -32.95
C SER A 305 7.91 -5.27 -34.12
N TYR A 306 9.11 -4.70 -34.07
CA TYR A 306 9.70 -3.98 -35.19
C TYR A 306 9.85 -4.88 -36.43
N ALA A 307 10.23 -6.15 -36.21
CA ALA A 307 10.41 -7.12 -37.28
C ALA A 307 9.08 -7.70 -37.83
N THR A 308 8.02 -7.76 -37.03
CA THR A 308 6.73 -8.38 -37.39
C THR A 308 5.63 -7.40 -37.79
N PHE A 309 5.44 -6.35 -37.00
CA PHE A 309 4.32 -5.42 -37.11
C PHE A 309 4.70 -4.07 -37.73
N GLY A 310 6.01 -3.77 -37.74
CA GLY A 310 6.53 -2.49 -38.23
C GLY A 310 6.66 -1.43 -37.14
N GLU A 311 7.11 -0.25 -37.57
CA GLU A 311 7.62 0.80 -36.69
C GLU A 311 6.60 1.31 -35.67
N PHE A 312 5.35 1.55 -36.06
CA PHE A 312 4.36 2.16 -35.17
C PHE A 312 4.02 1.24 -33.99
N LEU A 313 3.72 -0.04 -34.25
CA LEU A 313 3.43 -1.00 -33.19
C LEU A 313 4.67 -1.30 -32.35
N ALA A 314 5.86 -1.31 -32.96
CA ALA A 314 7.11 -1.38 -32.21
C ALA A 314 7.30 -0.18 -31.28
N TRP A 315 7.02 1.05 -31.73
CA TRP A 315 7.05 2.24 -30.89
C TRP A 315 6.10 2.12 -29.71
N ILE A 316 4.84 1.72 -29.95
CA ILE A 316 3.84 1.56 -28.89
C ILE A 316 4.31 0.55 -27.84
N ILE A 317 4.87 -0.58 -28.26
CA ILE A 317 5.42 -1.58 -27.34
C ILE A 317 6.65 -1.06 -26.62
N GLY A 318 7.58 -0.41 -27.32
CA GLY A 318 8.76 0.21 -26.71
C GLY A 318 8.35 1.21 -25.64
N TRP A 319 7.42 2.12 -25.96
CA TRP A 319 6.86 3.11 -25.04
C TRP A 319 6.16 2.49 -23.84
N ASN A 320 5.46 1.36 -24.04
CA ASN A 320 4.88 0.58 -22.95
C ASN A 320 5.96 -0.06 -22.05
N LEU A 321 6.98 -0.70 -22.64
CA LEU A 321 8.11 -1.29 -21.89
C LEU A 321 8.86 -0.25 -21.05
N LEU A 322 8.93 1.01 -21.51
CA LEU A 322 9.53 2.10 -20.72
C LEU A 322 8.77 2.35 -19.41
N LEU A 323 7.44 2.32 -19.46
CA LEU A 323 6.59 2.46 -18.28
C LEU A 323 6.73 1.23 -17.38
N GLU A 324 6.59 0.04 -17.97
CA GLU A 324 6.68 -1.25 -17.28
C GLU A 324 7.97 -1.38 -16.46
N LEU A 325 9.13 -1.17 -17.10
CA LEU A 325 10.42 -1.34 -16.44
C LEU A 325 10.66 -0.27 -15.37
N ALA A 326 10.18 0.97 -15.60
CA ALA A 326 10.32 2.06 -14.62
C ALA A 326 9.46 1.82 -13.38
N ILE A 327 8.18 1.51 -13.58
CA ILE A 327 7.23 1.24 -12.50
C ILE A 327 7.62 -0.06 -11.79
N GLY A 328 8.03 -1.10 -12.53
CA GLY A 328 8.55 -2.34 -11.95
C GLY A 328 9.77 -2.10 -11.07
N ALA A 329 10.75 -1.30 -11.52
CA ALA A 329 11.89 -0.94 -10.70
C ALA A 329 11.48 -0.18 -9.44
N ALA A 330 10.49 0.70 -9.53
CA ALA A 330 9.95 1.45 -8.39
C ALA A 330 9.25 0.54 -7.36
N VAL A 331 8.41 -0.40 -7.81
CA VAL A 331 7.75 -1.39 -6.93
C VAL A 331 8.79 -2.23 -6.20
N VAL A 332 9.78 -2.75 -6.91
CA VAL A 332 10.86 -3.57 -6.33
C VAL A 332 11.70 -2.75 -5.35
N ALA A 333 11.97 -1.47 -5.65
CA ALA A 333 12.68 -0.57 -4.75
C ALA A 333 11.91 -0.31 -3.44
N LYS A 334 10.57 -0.17 -3.49
CA LYS A 334 9.72 -0.11 -2.30
C LYS A 334 9.74 -1.40 -1.51
N GLY A 335 9.68 -2.54 -2.19
CA GLY A 335 9.85 -3.85 -1.56
C GLY A 335 11.19 -3.97 -0.83
N TRP A 336 12.27 -3.44 -1.43
CA TRP A 336 13.59 -3.38 -0.80
C TRP A 336 13.59 -2.49 0.44
N SER A 337 12.93 -1.32 0.39
CA SER A 337 12.77 -0.42 1.54
C SER A 337 12.02 -1.06 2.70
N SER A 338 10.99 -1.87 2.42
CA SER A 338 10.25 -2.64 3.44
C SER A 338 11.19 -3.59 4.21
N TYR A 339 11.99 -4.40 3.50
CA TYR A 339 12.97 -5.28 4.15
C TYR A 339 14.08 -4.50 4.87
N LEU A 340 14.44 -3.32 4.38
CA LEU A 340 15.43 -2.47 5.04
C LEU A 340 14.93 -2.04 6.43
N GLY A 341 13.67 -1.62 6.52
CA GLY A 341 13.03 -1.31 7.81
C GLY A 341 13.01 -2.51 8.76
N THR A 342 12.74 -3.73 8.25
CA THR A 342 12.78 -4.96 9.06
C THR A 342 14.18 -5.24 9.63
N VAL A 343 15.26 -5.05 8.86
CA VAL A 343 16.63 -5.35 9.32
C VAL A 343 17.14 -4.35 10.36
N PHE A 344 16.81 -3.07 10.19
CA PHE A 344 17.38 -1.99 11.01
C PHE A 344 16.43 -1.47 12.09
N GLY A 345 15.21 -2.02 12.19
CA GLY A 345 14.27 -1.71 13.26
C GLY A 345 13.66 -0.30 13.19
N PHE A 346 13.71 0.36 12.02
CA PHE A 346 12.99 1.62 11.81
C PHE A 346 11.69 1.38 11.04
N ALA A 347 10.61 2.04 11.47
CA ALA A 347 9.34 2.04 10.74
C ALA A 347 9.60 2.50 9.30
N GLY A 348 9.19 1.66 8.33
CA GLY A 348 9.63 1.65 6.94
C GLY A 348 10.02 3.01 6.38
N GLY A 349 11.18 3.05 5.71
CA GLY A 349 11.98 4.24 5.40
C GLY A 349 11.26 5.34 4.62
N THR A 350 10.30 5.98 5.27
CA THR A 350 9.42 7.00 4.72
C THR A 350 9.54 8.25 5.56
N VAL A 351 9.82 9.38 4.91
CA VAL A 351 9.86 10.70 5.54
C VAL A 351 8.74 11.52 4.93
N GLY A 352 7.89 12.11 5.76
CA GLY A 352 6.91 13.08 5.31
C GLY A 352 7.62 14.38 4.91
N VAL A 353 7.49 14.78 3.65
CA VAL A 353 7.91 16.10 3.18
C VAL A 353 6.69 16.79 2.60
N GLY A 354 6.06 17.66 3.39
CA GLY A 354 4.79 18.28 3.03
C GLY A 354 3.68 17.23 2.83
N SER A 355 2.95 17.31 1.72
CA SER A 355 1.85 16.38 1.39
C SER A 355 2.29 15.05 0.79
N VAL A 356 3.60 14.79 0.65
CA VAL A 356 4.13 13.59 -0.01
C VAL A 356 4.96 12.79 0.99
N GLN A 357 4.64 11.49 1.11
CA GLN A 357 5.48 10.55 1.85
C GLN A 357 6.58 10.01 0.93
N LEU A 358 7.81 10.45 1.17
CA LEU A 358 8.98 10.04 0.41
C LEU A 358 9.58 8.78 1.01
N ASP A 359 9.62 7.70 0.23
CA ASP A 359 10.32 6.47 0.59
C ASP A 359 11.84 6.64 0.34
N TRP A 360 12.56 7.09 1.37
CA TRP A 360 14.00 7.31 1.28
C TRP A 360 14.78 6.01 1.05
N GLY A 361 14.28 4.87 1.52
CA GLY A 361 14.91 3.57 1.26
C GLY A 361 14.86 3.21 -0.21
N ALA A 362 13.70 3.40 -0.85
CA ALA A 362 13.55 3.22 -2.29
C ALA A 362 14.43 4.19 -3.09
N LEU A 363 14.53 5.46 -2.67
CA LEU A 363 15.41 6.44 -3.29
C LEU A 363 16.89 6.07 -3.16
N LEU A 364 17.30 5.59 -1.98
CA LEU A 364 18.66 5.16 -1.72
C LEU A 364 19.08 4.03 -2.67
N ILE A 365 18.27 2.96 -2.77
CA ILE A 365 18.63 1.83 -3.63
C ILE A 365 18.65 2.22 -5.11
N VAL A 366 17.72 3.07 -5.56
CA VAL A 366 17.70 3.60 -6.93
C VAL A 366 18.97 4.41 -7.22
N ALA A 367 19.40 5.27 -6.30
CA ALA A 367 20.62 6.08 -6.44
C ALA A 367 21.89 5.21 -6.47
N VAL A 368 21.98 4.21 -5.59
CA VAL A 368 23.09 3.25 -5.54
C VAL A 368 23.18 2.48 -6.86
N VAL A 369 22.07 1.90 -7.31
CA VAL A 369 22.00 1.13 -8.56
C VAL A 369 22.32 2.01 -9.76
N ALA A 370 21.75 3.22 -9.83
CA ALA A 370 22.05 4.18 -10.90
C ALA A 370 23.54 4.51 -10.98
N THR A 371 24.17 4.71 -9.82
CA THR A 371 25.61 4.98 -9.73
C THR A 371 26.43 3.79 -10.22
N LEU A 372 26.09 2.57 -9.82
CA LEU A 372 26.77 1.35 -10.28
C LEU A 372 26.65 1.18 -11.81
N ILE A 373 25.45 1.37 -12.36
CA ILE A 373 25.22 1.31 -13.81
C ILE A 373 26.02 2.40 -14.54
N ALA A 374 26.01 3.64 -14.03
CA ALA A 374 26.73 4.77 -14.63
C ALA A 374 28.25 4.56 -14.62
N LEU A 375 28.79 4.00 -13.53
CA LEU A 375 30.20 3.65 -13.39
C LEU A 375 30.65 2.55 -14.36
N GLY A 376 29.71 1.81 -14.96
CA GLY A 376 29.98 0.74 -15.90
C GLY A 376 30.44 -0.56 -15.25
N THR A 377 29.98 -0.83 -14.02
CA THR A 377 30.27 -2.10 -13.36
C THR A 377 29.68 -3.23 -14.21
N LYS A 378 30.55 -3.98 -14.90
CA LYS A 378 30.12 -5.19 -15.62
C LYS A 378 29.66 -6.19 -14.57
N LEU A 379 28.37 -6.55 -14.61
CA LEU A 379 27.85 -7.60 -13.76
C LEU A 379 28.49 -8.91 -14.19
N SER A 380 29.49 -9.39 -13.45
CA SER A 380 30.11 -10.68 -13.76
C SER A 380 29.04 -11.77 -13.70
N SER A 381 29.03 -12.68 -14.67
CA SER A 381 28.09 -13.82 -14.66
C SER A 381 28.23 -14.63 -13.37
N ARG A 382 29.44 -14.72 -12.81
CA ARG A 382 29.72 -15.36 -11.51
C ARG A 382 29.06 -14.62 -10.36
N PHE A 383 29.14 -13.29 -10.33
CA PHE A 383 28.49 -12.49 -9.29
C PHE A 383 26.96 -12.65 -9.34
N SER A 384 26.39 -12.60 -10.53
CA SER A 384 24.96 -12.82 -10.75
C SER A 384 24.51 -14.21 -10.30
N ALA A 385 25.31 -15.24 -10.60
CA ALA A 385 25.05 -16.61 -10.16
C ALA A 385 25.09 -16.76 -8.64
N VAL A 386 26.08 -16.15 -7.96
CA VAL A 386 26.18 -16.15 -6.49
C VAL A 386 24.96 -15.49 -5.85
N VAL A 387 24.58 -14.28 -6.30
CA VAL A 387 23.42 -13.59 -5.73
C VAL A 387 22.13 -14.36 -6.01
N THR A 388 22.00 -14.97 -7.19
CA THR A 388 20.84 -15.82 -7.52
C THR A 388 20.78 -17.06 -6.63
N ALA A 389 21.92 -17.71 -6.37
CA ALA A 389 22.01 -18.85 -5.45
C ALA A 389 21.57 -18.44 -4.03
N ILE A 390 22.05 -17.30 -3.52
CA ILE A 390 21.61 -16.76 -2.22
C ILE A 390 20.08 -16.59 -2.18
N LYS A 391 19.49 -15.95 -3.20
CA LYS A 391 18.03 -15.77 -3.26
C LYS A 391 17.27 -17.09 -3.25
N VAL A 392 17.68 -18.05 -4.09
CA VAL A 392 17.03 -19.35 -4.17
C VAL A 392 17.18 -20.11 -2.85
N SER A 393 18.36 -20.09 -2.23
CA SER A 393 18.60 -20.71 -0.92
C SER A 393 17.72 -20.11 0.17
N VAL A 394 17.54 -18.79 0.18
CA VAL A 394 16.65 -18.11 1.15
C VAL A 394 15.19 -18.51 0.94
N VAL A 395 14.74 -18.61 -0.32
CA VAL A 395 13.37 -19.08 -0.62
C VAL A 395 13.19 -20.55 -0.22
N VAL A 396 14.18 -21.40 -0.47
CA VAL A 396 14.15 -22.80 -0.03
C VAL A 396 14.14 -22.89 1.49
N LEU A 397 14.90 -22.03 2.20
CA LEU A 397 14.86 -21.93 3.66
C LEU A 397 13.46 -21.56 4.15
N VAL A 398 12.81 -20.57 3.53
CA VAL A 398 11.42 -20.18 3.86
C VAL A 398 10.49 -21.39 3.75
N VAL A 399 10.58 -22.14 2.65
CA VAL A 399 9.73 -23.31 2.43
C VAL A 399 10.04 -24.41 3.45
N ALA A 400 11.31 -24.74 3.66
CA ALA A 400 11.74 -25.83 4.52
C ALA A 400 11.44 -25.55 6.00
N VAL A 401 11.84 -24.38 6.51
CA VAL A 401 11.59 -23.99 7.90
C VAL A 401 10.11 -23.75 8.13
N GLY A 402 9.45 -23.02 7.22
CA GLY A 402 8.03 -22.70 7.37
C GLY A 402 7.12 -23.92 7.33
N ALA A 403 7.50 -24.98 6.61
CA ALA A 403 6.73 -26.23 6.56
C ALA A 403 6.52 -26.85 7.96
N PHE A 404 7.46 -26.69 8.90
CA PHE A 404 7.33 -27.19 10.27
C PHE A 404 6.31 -26.41 11.12
N TYR A 405 5.89 -25.23 10.68
CA TYR A 405 4.98 -24.34 11.41
C TYR A 405 3.59 -24.27 10.78
N ILE A 406 3.30 -25.14 9.80
CA ILE A 406 1.99 -25.21 9.15
C ILE A 406 0.94 -25.68 10.15
N LYS A 407 -0.09 -24.86 10.37
CA LYS A 407 -1.28 -25.18 11.16
C LYS A 407 -2.43 -25.47 10.20
N ARG A 408 -2.95 -26.70 10.21
CA ARG A 408 -4.04 -27.11 9.29
C ARG A 408 -5.29 -26.23 9.40
N SER A 409 -5.55 -25.65 10.57
CA SER A 409 -6.64 -24.71 10.80
C SER A 409 -6.56 -23.46 9.94
N ASN A 410 -5.37 -23.04 9.51
CA ASN A 410 -5.20 -21.83 8.68
C ASN A 410 -5.69 -22.03 7.24
N TYR A 411 -5.81 -23.27 6.76
CA TYR A 411 -6.38 -23.57 5.44
C TYR A 411 -7.92 -23.63 5.45
N SER A 412 -8.59 -23.45 6.59
CA SER A 412 -10.05 -23.48 6.67
C SER A 412 -10.62 -22.10 7.04
N PRO A 413 -11.54 -21.54 6.25
CA PRO A 413 -12.03 -22.02 4.95
C PRO A 413 -10.99 -21.81 3.84
N PHE A 414 -10.83 -22.81 2.96
CA PHE A 414 -9.79 -22.80 1.92
C PHE A 414 -10.05 -21.73 0.85
N ILE A 415 -11.27 -21.73 0.32
CA ILE A 415 -11.84 -20.61 -0.43
C ILE A 415 -12.92 -20.03 0.49
N PRO A 416 -12.69 -18.87 1.12
CA PRO A 416 -13.73 -18.24 1.93
C PRO A 416 -14.95 -17.92 1.07
N LYS A 417 -16.14 -17.90 1.68
CA LYS A 417 -17.38 -17.66 0.94
C LYS A 417 -17.31 -16.31 0.21
N PRO A 418 -17.84 -16.20 -1.01
CA PRO A 418 -17.95 -14.93 -1.71
C PRO A 418 -18.64 -13.92 -0.81
N GLU A 419 -17.93 -12.86 -0.44
CA GLU A 419 -18.51 -11.70 0.21
C GLU A 419 -18.68 -10.65 -0.88
N ALA A 420 -19.86 -10.03 -0.95
CA ALA A 420 -20.04 -8.87 -1.81
C ALA A 420 -18.99 -7.84 -1.37
N GLY A 421 -18.03 -7.56 -2.23
CA GLY A 421 -17.23 -6.36 -2.08
C GLY A 421 -18.18 -5.20 -2.10
N ALA A 422 -17.84 -4.21 -1.30
CA ALA A 422 -18.63 -3.02 -1.26
C ALA A 422 -18.77 -2.41 -2.65
N ASP A 423 -19.81 -1.61 -2.79
CA ASP A 423 -20.08 -0.77 -3.95
C ASP A 423 -18.91 0.20 -4.19
N VAL A 424 -17.79 -0.28 -4.75
CA VAL A 424 -16.79 0.57 -5.36
C VAL A 424 -17.43 1.15 -6.60
N ARG A 425 -18.04 2.33 -6.46
CA ARG A 425 -18.75 2.99 -7.56
C ARG A 425 -17.75 3.74 -8.44
N GLY A 426 -18.00 3.76 -9.74
CA GLY A 426 -17.22 4.55 -10.70
C GLY A 426 -15.99 3.83 -11.23
N ILE A 427 -14.85 4.53 -11.33
CA ILE A 427 -13.66 4.08 -12.06
C ILE A 427 -12.69 3.23 -11.22
N ASP A 428 -12.91 3.09 -9.92
CA ASP A 428 -12.03 2.31 -9.03
C ASP A 428 -12.35 0.81 -9.00
N GLN A 429 -13.50 0.40 -9.53
CA GLN A 429 -13.85 -1.02 -9.68
C GLN A 429 -13.15 -1.65 -10.90
N SER A 430 -13.13 -2.98 -10.96
CA SER A 430 -12.58 -3.69 -12.13
C SER A 430 -13.38 -3.40 -13.40
N VAL A 431 -12.73 -3.44 -14.56
CA VAL A 431 -13.43 -3.27 -15.84
C VAL A 431 -14.49 -4.34 -16.04
N LEU A 432 -14.23 -5.56 -15.60
CA LEU A 432 -15.22 -6.64 -15.62
C LEU A 432 -16.47 -6.28 -14.80
N SER A 433 -16.30 -5.72 -13.60
CA SER A 433 -17.40 -5.28 -12.74
C SER A 433 -18.19 -4.13 -13.40
N LEU A 434 -17.49 -3.15 -14.01
CA LEU A 434 -18.12 -2.08 -14.79
C LEU A 434 -18.96 -2.58 -15.97
N LEU A 435 -18.44 -3.56 -16.73
CA LEU A 435 -19.10 -4.05 -17.93
C LEU A 435 -20.27 -4.98 -17.64
N THR A 436 -20.18 -5.77 -16.57
CA THR A 436 -21.17 -6.80 -16.24
C THR A 436 -22.18 -6.34 -15.20
N GLY A 437 -21.91 -5.24 -14.49
CA GLY A 437 -22.70 -4.80 -13.33
C GLY A 437 -22.61 -5.73 -12.13
N ALA A 438 -21.73 -6.74 -12.18
CA ALA A 438 -21.53 -7.67 -11.08
C ALA A 438 -20.69 -6.99 -9.98
N HIS A 439 -21.17 -7.02 -8.73
CA HIS A 439 -20.41 -6.54 -7.58
C HIS A 439 -19.06 -7.26 -7.51
N SER A 440 -17.97 -6.51 -7.28
CA SER A 440 -16.65 -7.09 -7.04
C SER A 440 -16.74 -8.07 -5.88
N SER A 441 -16.54 -9.37 -6.10
CA SER A 441 -16.58 -10.35 -5.00
C SER A 441 -15.23 -10.41 -4.31
N HIS A 442 -15.21 -10.23 -2.98
CA HIS A 442 -14.09 -10.64 -2.16
C HIS A 442 -14.21 -12.14 -1.91
N TYR A 443 -13.07 -12.85 -1.91
CA TYR A 443 -13.03 -14.30 -1.78
C TYR A 443 -13.87 -15.02 -2.86
N GLY A 444 -14.16 -16.30 -2.66
CA GLY A 444 -14.75 -17.12 -3.70
C GLY A 444 -13.83 -17.33 -4.91
N PHE A 445 -14.36 -17.96 -5.95
CA PHE A 445 -13.59 -18.21 -7.17
C PHE A 445 -13.23 -16.92 -7.92
N TYR A 446 -14.10 -15.91 -7.87
CA TYR A 446 -13.82 -14.58 -8.43
C TYR A 446 -12.67 -13.89 -7.69
N GLY A 447 -12.60 -13.98 -6.36
CA GLY A 447 -11.45 -13.49 -5.58
C GLY A 447 -10.14 -14.20 -5.95
N VAL A 448 -10.18 -15.51 -6.21
CA VAL A 448 -9.01 -16.28 -6.71
C VAL A 448 -8.55 -15.77 -8.08
N LEU A 449 -9.46 -15.49 -9.00
CA LEU A 449 -9.14 -14.93 -10.31
C LEU A 449 -8.62 -13.50 -10.23
N ALA A 450 -9.23 -12.64 -9.42
CA ALA A 450 -8.76 -11.28 -9.17
C ALA A 450 -7.35 -11.30 -8.55
N GLY A 451 -7.12 -12.15 -7.56
CA GLY A 451 -5.81 -12.34 -6.96
C GLY A 451 -4.76 -12.83 -7.95
N ALA A 452 -5.13 -13.61 -8.97
CA ALA A 452 -4.22 -14.05 -10.02
C ALA A 452 -3.67 -12.86 -10.82
N SER A 453 -4.48 -11.81 -11.03
CA SER A 453 -4.04 -10.58 -11.70
C SER A 453 -3.07 -9.75 -10.87
N ILE A 454 -3.13 -9.83 -9.53
CA ILE A 454 -2.22 -9.11 -8.62
C ILE A 454 -0.90 -9.87 -8.53
N VAL A 455 -0.94 -11.17 -8.19
CA VAL A 455 0.27 -12.00 -8.05
C VAL A 455 0.99 -12.25 -9.39
N PHE A 456 0.35 -11.93 -10.51
CA PHE A 456 0.99 -11.91 -11.84
C PHE A 456 2.29 -11.10 -11.84
N PHE A 457 2.34 -10.00 -11.08
CA PHE A 457 3.53 -9.17 -10.93
C PHE A 457 4.79 -9.98 -10.59
N ALA A 458 4.65 -11.01 -9.74
CA ALA A 458 5.77 -11.85 -9.32
C ALA A 458 6.42 -12.63 -10.48
N PHE A 459 5.67 -12.91 -11.55
CA PHE A 459 6.17 -13.65 -12.71
C PHE A 459 6.85 -12.79 -13.78
N ILE A 460 6.81 -11.47 -13.63
CA ILE A 460 7.44 -10.53 -14.57
C ILE A 460 8.96 -10.69 -14.46
N GLY A 461 9.64 -10.80 -15.61
CA GLY A 461 11.10 -10.86 -15.68
C GLY A 461 11.68 -12.00 -16.52
N PHE A 462 10.91 -13.04 -16.86
CA PHE A 462 11.42 -14.09 -17.76
C PHE A 462 11.74 -13.54 -19.17
N ASP A 463 11.02 -12.50 -19.59
CA ASP A 463 11.19 -11.78 -20.85
C ASP A 463 12.47 -10.93 -20.86
N ILE A 464 13.01 -10.56 -19.70
CA ILE A 464 14.30 -9.89 -19.58
C ILE A 464 15.43 -10.82 -20.03
N VAL A 465 15.30 -12.14 -19.88
CA VAL A 465 16.27 -13.12 -20.39
C VAL A 465 16.47 -12.94 -21.91
N ALA A 466 15.42 -12.56 -22.64
CA ALA A 466 15.51 -12.28 -24.07
C ALA A 466 16.39 -11.05 -24.39
N THR A 467 16.56 -10.11 -23.46
CA THR A 467 17.47 -8.96 -23.65
C THR A 467 18.95 -9.34 -23.60
N MET A 468 19.28 -10.53 -23.08
CA MET A 468 20.64 -11.07 -22.99
C MET A 468 21.01 -11.96 -24.19
N ALA A 469 20.16 -12.01 -25.22
CA ALA A 469 20.41 -12.86 -26.39
C ALA A 469 21.76 -12.55 -27.07
N GLU A 470 22.15 -11.27 -27.18
CA GLU A 470 23.44 -10.85 -27.76
C GLU A 470 24.67 -11.26 -26.93
N GLU A 471 24.49 -11.52 -25.63
CA GLU A 471 25.55 -11.93 -24.71
C GLU A 471 25.61 -13.46 -24.53
N THR A 472 24.71 -14.19 -25.20
CA THR A 472 24.59 -15.66 -25.08
C THR A 472 25.35 -16.34 -26.22
N ARG A 473 26.10 -17.41 -25.91
CA ARG A 473 26.90 -18.16 -26.92
C ARG A 473 26.04 -18.83 -27.99
N ASN A 474 24.97 -19.52 -27.59
CA ASN A 474 24.01 -20.14 -28.51
C ASN A 474 22.59 -19.63 -28.21
N PRO A 475 22.25 -18.40 -28.62
CA PRO A 475 21.01 -17.76 -28.21
C PRO A 475 19.77 -18.49 -28.73
N GLN A 476 19.87 -19.13 -29.90
CA GLN A 476 18.75 -19.85 -30.53
C GLN A 476 18.24 -21.03 -29.67
N ARG A 477 19.09 -21.62 -28.83
CA ARG A 477 18.73 -22.76 -27.97
C ARG A 477 18.78 -22.43 -26.49
N ASP A 478 19.75 -21.64 -26.05
CA ASP A 478 20.00 -21.41 -24.63
C ASP A 478 19.03 -20.36 -24.05
N VAL A 479 18.65 -19.34 -24.82
CA VAL A 479 17.67 -18.32 -24.36
C VAL A 479 16.27 -18.95 -24.14
N PRO A 480 15.70 -19.73 -25.08
CA PRO A 480 14.44 -20.45 -24.84
C PRO A 480 14.48 -21.35 -23.60
N LYS A 481 15.56 -22.11 -23.41
CA LYS A 481 15.74 -22.96 -22.24
C LYS A 481 15.81 -22.13 -20.96
N GLY A 482 16.54 -21.01 -20.99
CA GLY A 482 16.63 -20.07 -19.88
C GLY A 482 15.26 -19.57 -19.46
N ILE A 483 14.48 -19.04 -20.41
CA ILE A 483 13.11 -18.53 -20.18
C ILE A 483 12.21 -19.59 -19.53
N LEU A 484 12.13 -20.78 -20.14
CA LEU A 484 11.21 -21.83 -19.68
C LEU A 484 11.66 -22.47 -18.36
N ALA A 485 12.96 -22.71 -18.18
CA ALA A 485 13.51 -23.29 -16.96
C ALA A 485 13.37 -22.33 -15.77
N SER A 486 13.69 -21.03 -15.97
CA SER A 486 13.52 -20.04 -14.90
C SER A 486 12.06 -19.93 -14.48
N LEU A 487 11.12 -19.87 -15.44
CA LEU A 487 9.70 -19.79 -15.16
C LEU A 487 9.20 -21.03 -14.39
N GLY A 488 9.61 -22.23 -14.81
CA GLY A 488 9.24 -23.47 -14.13
C GLY A 488 9.75 -23.54 -12.69
N ILE A 489 11.03 -23.23 -12.47
CA ILE A 489 11.63 -23.24 -11.12
C ILE A 489 10.92 -22.22 -10.22
N VAL A 490 10.72 -20.99 -10.70
CA VAL A 490 10.08 -19.92 -9.93
C VAL A 490 8.62 -20.27 -9.62
N THR A 491 7.88 -20.87 -10.56
CA THR A 491 6.50 -21.33 -10.32
C THR A 491 6.43 -22.30 -9.15
N VAL A 492 7.31 -23.31 -9.12
CA VAL A 492 7.34 -24.30 -8.04
C VAL A 492 7.65 -23.62 -6.70
N LEU A 493 8.64 -22.73 -6.68
CA LEU A 493 9.01 -22.01 -5.46
C LEU A 493 7.89 -21.08 -4.97
N TYR A 494 7.24 -20.33 -5.85
CA TYR A 494 6.13 -19.44 -5.47
C TYR A 494 4.93 -20.19 -4.94
N VAL A 495 4.53 -21.28 -5.59
CA VAL A 495 3.44 -22.12 -5.09
C VAL A 495 3.82 -22.72 -3.73
N ALA A 496 5.05 -23.21 -3.55
CA ALA A 496 5.52 -23.75 -2.28
C ALA A 496 5.51 -22.69 -1.16
N VAL A 497 6.01 -21.48 -1.43
CA VAL A 497 5.97 -20.36 -0.48
C VAL A 497 4.53 -19.98 -0.15
N ALA A 498 3.64 -19.86 -1.14
CA ALA A 498 2.25 -19.51 -0.94
C ALA A 498 1.51 -20.54 -0.07
N VAL A 499 1.75 -21.83 -0.29
CA VAL A 499 1.22 -22.92 0.53
C VAL A 499 1.76 -22.80 1.96
N VAL A 500 3.08 -22.72 2.13
CA VAL A 500 3.71 -22.64 3.46
C VAL A 500 3.24 -21.41 4.24
N LEU A 501 3.25 -20.23 3.61
CA LEU A 501 2.90 -18.97 4.25
C LEU A 501 1.44 -18.95 4.71
N SER A 502 0.51 -19.36 3.84
CA SER A 502 -0.91 -19.48 4.18
C SER A 502 -1.18 -20.56 5.23
N GLY A 503 -0.32 -21.57 5.32
CA GLY A 503 -0.34 -22.57 6.38
C GLY A 503 0.22 -22.10 7.72
N MET A 504 1.25 -21.24 7.74
CA MET A 504 1.88 -20.73 8.95
C MET A 504 1.05 -19.65 9.65
N VAL A 505 0.53 -18.71 8.87
CA VAL A 505 -0.20 -17.54 9.37
C VAL A 505 -1.57 -17.51 8.73
N SER A 506 -2.62 -17.36 9.55
CA SER A 506 -3.98 -17.19 9.03
C SER A 506 -4.01 -16.01 8.07
N TYR A 507 -4.67 -16.17 6.91
CA TYR A 507 -4.87 -15.11 5.92
C TYR A 507 -5.47 -13.82 6.52
N THR A 508 -6.09 -13.91 7.69
CA THR A 508 -6.69 -12.78 8.41
C THR A 508 -5.68 -11.94 9.19
N LYS A 509 -4.53 -12.53 9.52
CA LYS A 509 -3.39 -11.87 10.17
C LYS A 509 -2.33 -11.38 9.18
N LEU A 510 -2.32 -11.93 7.96
CA LEU A 510 -1.52 -11.45 6.84
C LEU A 510 -2.09 -10.16 6.21
N LYS A 511 -3.27 -9.72 6.66
CA LYS A 511 -3.86 -8.43 6.30
C LYS A 511 -2.90 -7.30 6.61
N THR A 512 -2.82 -6.33 5.72
CA THR A 512 -2.12 -5.07 6.01
C THR A 512 -2.86 -4.39 7.16
N VAL A 513 -2.32 -4.46 8.37
CA VAL A 513 -2.90 -3.80 9.55
C VAL A 513 -2.35 -2.37 9.61
N PRO A 514 -3.20 -1.35 9.83
CA PRO A 514 -2.72 0.00 10.13
C PRO A 514 -1.65 -0.03 11.23
N GLY A 515 -0.54 0.67 11.04
CA GLY A 515 0.57 0.73 12.01
C GLY A 515 1.68 -0.33 11.85
N ARG A 516 1.45 -1.48 11.19
CA ARG A 516 2.45 -2.57 11.10
C ARG A 516 3.37 -2.54 9.85
N GLY A 517 3.27 -1.51 9.01
CA GLY A 517 3.94 -1.50 7.70
C GLY A 517 3.39 -2.58 6.75
N HIS A 518 3.93 -2.68 5.54
CA HIS A 518 3.54 -3.74 4.61
C HIS A 518 4.13 -5.07 5.09
N ALA A 519 3.28 -6.01 5.50
CA ALA A 519 3.70 -7.35 5.90
C ALA A 519 4.48 -8.03 4.76
N ASN A 520 5.68 -8.49 5.06
CA ASN A 520 6.55 -9.20 4.13
C ASN A 520 6.76 -10.64 4.59
N LEU A 521 7.55 -11.43 3.86
CA LEU A 521 7.78 -12.84 4.22
C LEU A 521 8.41 -12.98 5.61
N ALA A 522 9.28 -12.06 6.00
CA ALA A 522 9.97 -12.10 7.29
C ALA A 522 8.99 -11.87 8.45
N THR A 523 7.99 -10.99 8.27
CA THR A 523 6.93 -10.73 9.25
C THR A 523 6.19 -12.01 9.67
N ALA A 524 5.98 -12.95 8.75
CA ALA A 524 5.29 -14.21 9.06
C ALA A 524 6.12 -15.17 9.94
N PHE A 525 7.45 -15.10 9.84
CA PHE A 525 8.36 -15.87 10.70
C PHE A 525 8.47 -15.21 12.08
N GLU A 526 8.54 -13.88 12.11
CA GLU A 526 8.48 -13.10 13.36
C GLU A 526 7.19 -13.35 14.14
N ASP A 527 6.04 -13.41 13.45
CA ASP A 527 4.73 -13.75 14.04
C ASP A 527 4.65 -15.15 14.67
N ASN A 528 5.55 -16.04 14.28
CA ASN A 528 5.67 -17.37 14.86
C ASN A 528 6.88 -17.48 15.81
N GLY A 529 7.51 -16.36 16.18
CA GLY A 529 8.64 -16.31 17.13
C GLY A 529 9.98 -16.76 16.54
N ILE A 530 10.11 -16.85 15.21
CA ILE A 530 11.30 -17.39 14.52
C ILE A 530 12.20 -16.23 14.05
N HIS A 531 12.73 -15.47 15.00
CA HIS A 531 13.48 -14.24 14.72
C HIS A 531 14.74 -14.48 13.86
N TRP A 532 15.49 -15.56 14.13
CA TRP A 532 16.70 -15.89 13.36
C TRP A 532 16.41 -16.12 11.87
N ALA A 533 15.27 -16.76 11.54
CA ALA A 533 14.89 -17.01 10.16
C ALA A 533 14.43 -15.70 9.51
N SER A 534 13.66 -14.88 10.23
CA SER A 534 13.24 -13.55 9.78
C SER A 534 14.43 -12.67 9.38
N GLU A 535 15.50 -12.65 10.17
CA GLU A 535 16.73 -11.88 9.88
C GLU A 535 17.43 -12.39 8.61
N VAL A 536 17.64 -13.72 8.50
CA VAL A 536 18.28 -14.33 7.32
C VAL A 536 17.46 -14.08 6.06
N ILE A 537 16.13 -14.18 6.15
CA ILE A 537 15.21 -13.91 5.05
C ILE A 537 15.30 -12.44 4.64
N SER A 538 15.34 -11.52 5.60
CA SER A 538 15.39 -10.08 5.33
C SER A 538 16.70 -9.66 4.67
N ILE A 539 17.84 -10.14 5.18
CA ILE A 539 19.16 -9.89 4.57
C ILE A 539 19.23 -10.50 3.17
N GLY A 540 18.74 -11.73 3.01
CA GLY A 540 18.65 -12.41 1.72
C GLY A 540 17.79 -11.66 0.71
N ALA A 541 16.65 -11.12 1.16
CA ALA A 541 15.75 -10.32 0.35
C ALA A 541 16.38 -8.98 -0.07
N LEU A 542 17.16 -8.31 0.79
CA LEU A 542 17.87 -7.07 0.42
C LEU A 542 18.88 -7.32 -0.71
N ALA A 543 19.72 -8.34 -0.59
CA ALA A 543 20.64 -8.74 -1.67
C ALA A 543 19.86 -9.15 -2.93
N GLY A 544 18.72 -9.80 -2.72
CA GLY A 544 17.84 -10.28 -3.76
C GLY A 544 17.21 -9.17 -4.60
N LEU A 545 16.52 -8.24 -3.94
CA LEU A 545 15.79 -7.16 -4.57
C LEU A 545 16.74 -6.14 -5.21
N THR A 546 17.91 -5.90 -4.61
CA THR A 546 18.96 -5.03 -5.20
C THR A 546 19.30 -5.43 -6.64
N THR A 547 19.49 -6.73 -6.87
CA THR A 547 19.82 -7.21 -8.23
C THR A 547 18.63 -7.18 -9.17
N VAL A 548 17.39 -7.28 -8.68
CA VAL A 548 16.19 -7.10 -9.52
C VAL A 548 16.04 -5.63 -9.95
N VAL A 549 16.20 -4.67 -9.03
CA VAL A 549 16.20 -3.22 -9.35
C VAL A 549 17.26 -2.91 -10.41
N MET A 550 18.47 -3.45 -10.25
CA MET A 550 19.55 -3.28 -11.21
C MET A 550 19.22 -3.86 -12.59
N VAL A 551 18.66 -5.06 -12.66
CA VAL A 551 18.30 -5.71 -13.92
C VAL A 551 17.18 -4.93 -14.64
N LEU A 552 16.17 -4.45 -13.92
CA LEU A 552 15.07 -3.65 -14.49
C LEU A 552 15.57 -2.30 -15.02
N MET A 553 16.36 -1.57 -14.23
CA MET A 553 16.94 -0.28 -14.65
C MET A 553 17.90 -0.45 -15.84
N LEU A 554 18.70 -1.52 -15.85
CA LEU A 554 19.59 -1.84 -16.97
C LEU A 554 18.78 -2.19 -18.23
N GLY A 555 17.73 -3.00 -18.10
CA GLY A 555 16.80 -3.34 -19.17
C GLY A 555 16.18 -2.07 -19.78
N GLN A 556 15.72 -1.15 -18.94
CA GLN A 556 15.15 0.11 -19.39
C GLN A 556 16.18 0.99 -20.13
N CYS A 557 17.41 1.06 -19.61
CA CYS A 557 18.49 1.78 -20.28
C CYS A 557 18.77 1.21 -21.68
N ARG A 558 18.73 -0.12 -21.85
CA ARG A 558 18.95 -0.79 -23.14
C ARG A 558 17.82 -0.50 -24.14
N VAL A 559 16.56 -0.57 -23.70
CA VAL A 559 15.41 -0.26 -24.56
C VAL A 559 15.46 1.21 -25.00
N LEU A 560 15.70 2.16 -24.08
CA LEU A 560 15.87 3.58 -24.42
C LEU A 560 17.01 3.81 -25.40
N PHE A 561 18.14 3.12 -25.20
CA PHE A 561 19.29 3.22 -26.09
C PHE A 561 18.95 2.72 -27.51
N ALA A 562 18.26 1.59 -27.64
CA ALA A 562 17.80 1.07 -28.92
C ALA A 562 16.83 2.04 -29.62
N MET A 563 15.81 2.55 -28.92
CA MET A 563 14.85 3.51 -29.48
C MET A 563 15.51 4.84 -29.90
N ALA A 564 16.48 5.33 -29.12
CA ALA A 564 17.23 6.53 -29.46
C ALA A 564 18.19 6.30 -30.64
N ARG A 565 18.81 5.12 -30.75
CA ARG A 565 19.63 4.71 -31.90
C ARG A 565 18.79 4.65 -33.18
N ASP A 566 17.57 4.11 -33.08
CA ASP A 566 16.65 3.97 -34.21
C ASP A 566 15.99 5.31 -34.62
N GLY A 567 16.25 6.39 -33.85
CA GLY A 567 15.82 7.75 -34.14
C GLY A 567 14.40 8.11 -33.66
N LEU A 568 13.74 7.18 -32.96
CA LEU A 568 12.40 7.39 -32.40
C LEU A 568 12.42 8.31 -31.16
N LEU A 569 13.57 8.39 -30.49
CA LEU A 569 13.87 9.34 -29.42
C LEU A 569 15.06 10.25 -29.80
N PRO A 570 15.31 11.36 -29.07
CA PRO A 570 16.47 12.22 -29.31
C PRO A 570 17.79 11.43 -29.31
N ARG A 571 18.50 11.43 -30.44
CA ARG A 571 19.77 10.67 -30.62
C ARG A 571 20.87 11.06 -29.63
N GLN A 572 20.76 12.23 -29.01
CA GLN A 572 21.67 12.68 -27.97
C GLN A 572 21.65 11.79 -26.73
N LEU A 573 20.56 11.05 -26.50
CA LEU A 573 20.44 10.06 -25.43
C LEU A 573 21.31 8.83 -25.69
N ALA A 574 21.49 8.44 -26.96
CA ALA A 574 22.31 7.30 -27.34
C ALA A 574 23.84 7.59 -27.30
N LYS A 575 24.27 8.79 -26.90
CA LYS A 575 25.70 9.09 -26.75
C LYS A 575 26.27 8.41 -25.49
N THR A 576 27.29 7.60 -25.68
CA THR A 576 28.01 6.92 -24.59
C THR A 576 29.14 7.80 -24.04
N GLY A 577 29.43 7.68 -22.74
CA GLY A 577 30.56 8.35 -22.10
C GLY A 577 31.90 7.64 -22.35
N SER A 578 32.96 8.10 -21.69
CA SER A 578 34.32 7.54 -21.80
C SER A 578 34.42 6.05 -21.41
N ARG A 579 33.48 5.54 -20.61
CA ARG A 579 33.40 4.13 -20.19
C ARG A 579 32.47 3.28 -21.04
N GLY A 580 31.93 3.82 -22.13
CA GLY A 580 30.97 3.12 -23.01
C GLY A 580 29.55 3.01 -22.46
N THR A 581 29.26 3.60 -21.29
CA THR A 581 27.92 3.61 -20.68
C THR A 581 27.10 4.84 -21.10
N PRO A 582 25.78 4.70 -21.33
CA PRO A 582 24.90 5.82 -21.66
C PRO A 582 24.43 6.55 -20.39
N VAL A 583 25.34 7.27 -19.72
CA VAL A 583 25.10 7.91 -18.41
C VAL A 583 23.85 8.81 -18.40
N ARG A 584 23.58 9.52 -19.49
CA ARG A 584 22.38 10.39 -19.62
C ARG A 584 21.08 9.59 -19.51
N ILE A 585 21.03 8.42 -20.14
CA ILE A 585 19.89 7.51 -20.06
C ILE A 585 19.78 6.97 -18.64
N THR A 586 20.89 6.57 -18.03
CA THR A 586 20.90 6.06 -16.65
C THR A 586 20.35 7.08 -15.65
N VAL A 587 20.75 8.36 -15.76
CA VAL A 587 20.22 9.44 -14.91
C VAL A 587 18.73 9.67 -15.19
N LEU A 588 18.30 9.71 -16.45
CA LEU A 588 16.88 9.85 -16.81
C LEU A 588 16.03 8.74 -16.20
N VAL A 589 16.49 7.49 -16.33
CA VAL A 589 15.84 6.30 -15.76
C VAL A 589 15.77 6.41 -14.24
N ALA A 590 16.88 6.75 -13.59
CA ALA A 590 16.94 6.88 -12.13
C ALA A 590 15.97 7.94 -11.60
N VAL A 591 15.90 9.11 -12.26
CA VAL A 591 14.97 10.19 -11.89
C VAL A 591 13.52 9.74 -12.07
N LEU A 592 13.21 9.06 -13.19
CA LEU A 592 11.86 8.55 -13.45
C LEU A 592 11.44 7.52 -12.39
N VAL A 593 12.30 6.54 -12.10
CA VAL A 593 12.05 5.49 -11.10
C VAL A 593 11.93 6.08 -9.68
N ALA A 594 12.78 7.04 -9.34
CA ALA A 594 12.73 7.75 -8.06
C ALA A 594 11.41 8.54 -7.90
N ALA A 595 10.99 9.25 -8.94
CA ALA A 595 9.75 10.02 -8.94
C ALA A 595 8.53 9.09 -8.80
N THR A 596 8.46 7.99 -9.56
CA THR A 596 7.34 7.04 -9.47
C THR A 596 7.31 6.33 -8.12
N ALA A 597 8.47 5.95 -7.57
CA ALA A 597 8.56 5.39 -6.21
C ALA A 597 8.12 6.40 -5.14
N SER A 598 8.30 7.70 -5.35
CA SER A 598 7.95 8.71 -4.34
C SER A 598 6.47 9.10 -4.36
N VAL A 599 5.84 9.15 -5.53
CA VAL A 599 4.51 9.75 -5.69
C VAL A 599 3.37 8.75 -5.49
N PHE A 600 3.58 7.47 -5.82
CA PHE A 600 2.47 6.51 -5.93
C PHE A 600 2.54 5.37 -4.91
N PRO A 601 1.42 4.93 -4.32
CA PRO A 601 1.37 3.74 -3.48
C PRO A 601 1.81 2.47 -4.21
N MET A 602 2.44 1.53 -3.49
CA MET A 602 2.98 0.29 -4.06
C MET A 602 1.93 -0.53 -4.83
N ALA A 603 0.75 -0.73 -4.23
CA ALA A 603 -0.34 -1.49 -4.86
C ALA A 603 -0.82 -0.89 -6.19
N LYS A 604 -0.88 0.45 -6.30
CA LYS A 604 -1.27 1.13 -7.54
C LYS A 604 -0.18 1.03 -8.61
N LEU A 605 1.10 1.01 -8.21
CA LEU A 605 2.20 0.76 -9.13
C LEU A 605 2.15 -0.68 -9.66
N GLU A 606 1.90 -1.68 -8.82
CA GLU A 606 1.78 -3.09 -9.23
C GLU A 606 0.70 -3.31 -10.30
N GLU A 607 -0.51 -2.78 -10.09
CA GLU A 607 -1.58 -2.84 -11.10
C GLU A 607 -1.15 -2.20 -12.43
N MET A 608 -0.43 -1.08 -12.38
CA MET A 608 0.06 -0.36 -13.57
C MET A 608 1.15 -1.11 -14.32
N VAL A 609 2.04 -1.84 -13.63
CA VAL A 609 2.99 -2.73 -14.32
C VAL A 609 2.23 -3.86 -15.01
N ASN A 610 1.29 -4.50 -14.29
CA ASN A 610 0.59 -5.68 -14.79
C ASN A 610 -0.18 -5.40 -16.08
N VAL A 611 -0.90 -4.27 -16.19
CA VAL A 611 -1.61 -3.92 -17.44
C VAL A 611 -0.64 -3.75 -18.61
N GLY A 612 0.52 -3.13 -18.38
CA GLY A 612 1.54 -2.91 -19.40
C GLY A 612 2.17 -4.21 -19.87
N THR A 613 2.62 -5.07 -18.96
CA THR A 613 3.24 -6.36 -19.30
C THR A 613 2.26 -7.29 -20.01
N LEU A 614 1.01 -7.38 -19.52
CA LEU A 614 -0.02 -8.21 -20.15
C LEU A 614 -0.31 -7.73 -21.59
N PHE A 615 -0.33 -6.42 -21.82
CA PHE A 615 -0.47 -5.87 -23.17
C PHE A 615 0.72 -6.23 -24.08
N ALA A 616 1.95 -6.18 -23.56
CA ALA A 616 3.14 -6.64 -24.30
C ALA A 616 3.03 -8.14 -24.64
N PHE A 617 2.56 -8.97 -23.71
CA PHE A 617 2.38 -10.41 -23.94
C PHE A 617 1.32 -10.71 -24.99
N VAL A 618 0.21 -9.96 -25.01
CA VAL A 618 -0.80 -10.05 -26.08
C VAL A 618 -0.16 -9.79 -27.44
N LEU A 619 0.64 -8.74 -27.56
CA LEU A 619 1.27 -8.37 -28.83
C LEU A 619 2.35 -9.36 -29.27
N VAL A 620 3.16 -9.88 -28.33
CA VAL A 620 4.14 -10.94 -28.66
C VAL A 620 3.43 -12.23 -29.07
N SER A 621 2.38 -12.66 -28.37
CA SER A 621 1.61 -13.85 -28.78
C SER A 621 0.96 -13.66 -30.15
N ALA A 622 0.38 -12.49 -30.43
CA ALA A 622 -0.12 -12.15 -31.76
C ALA A 622 1.01 -12.12 -32.81
N GLY A 623 2.20 -11.67 -32.42
CA GLY A 623 3.37 -11.60 -33.28
C GLY A 623 3.80 -12.96 -33.79
N VAL A 624 3.69 -14.04 -32.98
CA VAL A 624 4.06 -15.39 -33.42
C VAL A 624 3.13 -15.84 -34.55
N LEU A 625 1.83 -15.55 -34.42
CA LEU A 625 0.84 -15.87 -35.46
C LEU A 625 1.15 -15.14 -36.77
N VAL A 626 1.51 -13.85 -36.69
CA VAL A 626 1.87 -13.05 -37.85
C VAL A 626 3.17 -13.56 -38.47
N LEU A 627 4.23 -13.77 -37.67
CA LEU A 627 5.55 -14.18 -38.14
C LEU A 627 5.49 -15.54 -38.86
N ARG A 628 4.71 -16.49 -38.37
CA ARG A 628 4.53 -17.79 -39.02
C ARG A 628 3.86 -17.70 -40.39
N ARG A 629 3.07 -16.64 -40.65
CA ARG A 629 2.44 -16.40 -41.96
C ARG A 629 3.30 -15.55 -42.88
N THR A 630 3.93 -14.50 -42.36
CA THR A 630 4.68 -13.53 -43.17
C THR A 630 6.10 -13.98 -43.49
N ARG A 631 6.76 -14.73 -42.60
CA ARG A 631 8.13 -15.24 -42.78
C ARG A 631 8.24 -16.70 -42.34
N PRO A 632 7.59 -17.64 -43.07
CA PRO A 632 7.63 -19.06 -42.74
C PRO A 632 9.02 -19.68 -42.87
N ASP A 633 9.87 -19.09 -43.72
CA ASP A 633 11.22 -19.52 -44.10
C ASP A 633 12.29 -19.35 -43.01
N LEU A 634 12.06 -18.49 -42.00
CA LEU A 634 13.04 -18.25 -40.94
C LEU A 634 13.37 -19.52 -40.13
N GLU A 635 14.66 -19.71 -39.84
CA GLU A 635 15.12 -20.74 -38.93
C GLU A 635 14.66 -20.45 -37.49
N ARG A 636 14.09 -21.47 -36.84
CA ARG A 636 13.52 -21.36 -35.49
C ARG A 636 14.21 -22.36 -34.58
N GLY A 637 15.04 -21.88 -33.66
CA GLY A 637 15.74 -22.71 -32.68
C GLY A 637 14.79 -23.39 -31.69
N PHE A 638 13.65 -22.73 -31.41
CA PHE A 638 12.53 -23.26 -30.64
C PHE A 638 11.22 -22.93 -31.36
N ARG A 639 10.26 -23.87 -31.35
CA ARG A 639 8.91 -23.66 -31.93
C ARG A 639 7.87 -23.84 -30.85
N ALA A 640 7.01 -22.85 -30.67
CA ALA A 640 5.86 -22.95 -29.79
C ALA A 640 4.94 -24.09 -30.27
N PRO A 641 4.48 -24.96 -29.35
CA PRO A 641 3.58 -26.05 -29.70
C PRO A 641 2.17 -25.51 -30.04
N TRP A 642 1.38 -26.31 -30.75
CA TRP A 642 -0.04 -26.07 -31.02
C TRP A 642 -0.41 -24.69 -31.57
N VAL A 643 0.44 -24.05 -32.37
CA VAL A 643 0.07 -22.83 -33.09
C VAL A 643 -0.96 -23.18 -34.19
N PRO A 644 -2.12 -22.50 -34.28
CA PRO A 644 -2.46 -21.20 -33.69
C PRO A 644 -3.16 -21.21 -32.32
N VAL A 645 -3.55 -22.38 -31.80
CA VAL A 645 -4.33 -22.51 -30.56
C VAL A 645 -3.58 -21.92 -29.36
N LEU A 646 -2.29 -22.22 -29.20
CA LEU A 646 -1.52 -21.77 -28.04
C LEU A 646 -1.38 -20.24 -27.96
N PRO A 647 -0.96 -19.51 -29.01
CA PRO A 647 -0.93 -18.05 -28.95
C PRO A 647 -2.30 -17.41 -28.74
N ILE A 648 -3.37 -17.99 -29.31
CA ILE A 648 -4.75 -17.51 -29.08
C ILE A 648 -5.13 -17.69 -27.62
N ALA A 649 -4.85 -18.85 -27.03
CA ALA A 649 -5.09 -19.09 -25.61
C ALA A 649 -4.30 -18.12 -24.72
N SER A 650 -3.05 -17.82 -25.07
CA SER A 650 -2.23 -16.80 -24.38
C SER A 650 -2.88 -15.42 -24.42
N ILE A 651 -3.35 -14.98 -25.60
CA ILE A 651 -4.04 -13.69 -25.77
C ILE A 651 -5.30 -13.64 -24.91
N CYS A 652 -6.15 -14.67 -24.98
CA CYS A 652 -7.38 -14.73 -24.20
C CYS A 652 -7.12 -14.72 -22.68
N ALA A 653 -6.12 -15.47 -22.22
CA ALA A 653 -5.74 -15.50 -20.80
C ALA A 653 -5.19 -14.14 -20.32
N CYS A 654 -4.35 -13.49 -21.12
CA CYS A 654 -3.83 -12.16 -20.78
C CYS A 654 -4.94 -11.11 -20.74
N LEU A 655 -5.82 -11.07 -21.76
CA LEU A 655 -6.96 -10.16 -21.79
C LEU A 655 -7.92 -10.40 -20.61
N TRP A 656 -8.13 -11.66 -20.22
CA TRP A 656 -8.91 -12.00 -19.04
C TRP A 656 -8.31 -11.41 -17.77
N LEU A 657 -7.01 -11.54 -17.55
CA LEU A 657 -6.36 -10.92 -16.39
C LEU A 657 -6.42 -9.38 -16.45
N MET A 658 -6.30 -8.78 -17.64
CA MET A 658 -6.38 -7.33 -17.80
C MET A 658 -7.76 -6.77 -17.44
N VAL A 659 -8.86 -7.43 -17.79
CA VAL A 659 -10.21 -6.94 -17.44
C VAL A 659 -10.52 -7.04 -15.93
N ASN A 660 -9.76 -7.84 -15.19
CA ASN A 660 -9.86 -7.92 -13.73
C ASN A 660 -9.11 -6.78 -13.02
N LEU A 661 -8.33 -5.96 -13.73
CA LEU A 661 -7.71 -4.74 -13.20
C LEU A 661 -8.72 -3.58 -13.13
N THR A 662 -8.42 -2.59 -12.29
CA THR A 662 -9.27 -1.41 -12.08
C THR A 662 -9.44 -0.57 -13.35
N ALA A 663 -10.60 0.05 -13.56
CA ALA A 663 -10.81 0.93 -14.71
C ALA A 663 -9.89 2.17 -14.67
N LEU A 664 -9.55 2.65 -13.48
CA LEU A 664 -8.56 3.70 -13.30
C LEU A 664 -7.18 3.30 -13.87
N THR A 665 -6.77 2.04 -13.68
CA THR A 665 -5.54 1.49 -14.28
C THR A 665 -5.62 1.49 -15.80
N TRP A 666 -6.77 1.14 -16.39
CA TRP A 666 -7.00 1.23 -17.84
C TRP A 666 -6.98 2.68 -18.37
N VAL A 667 -7.59 3.62 -17.64
CA VAL A 667 -7.57 5.04 -18.01
C VAL A 667 -6.15 5.57 -18.01
N ARG A 668 -5.37 5.31 -16.95
CA ARG A 668 -3.95 5.71 -16.85
C ARG A 668 -3.12 5.11 -17.98
N PHE A 669 -3.32 3.82 -18.26
CA PHE A 669 -2.67 3.13 -19.35
C PHE A 669 -3.03 3.74 -20.72
N GLY A 670 -4.31 4.01 -20.96
CA GLY A 670 -4.79 4.68 -22.17
C GLY A 670 -4.20 6.07 -22.35
N ILE A 671 -4.16 6.89 -21.30
CA ILE A 671 -3.50 8.21 -21.32
C ILE A 671 -2.02 8.07 -21.68
N TRP A 672 -1.31 7.09 -21.11
CA TRP A 672 0.09 6.84 -21.42
C TRP A 672 0.30 6.46 -22.90
N LEU A 673 -0.56 5.58 -23.45
CA LEU A 673 -0.50 5.21 -24.86
C LEU A 673 -0.78 6.41 -25.77
N VAL A 674 -1.78 7.24 -25.44
CA VAL A 674 -2.11 8.46 -26.19
C VAL A 674 -0.94 9.44 -26.18
N ALA A 675 -0.29 9.64 -25.02
CA ALA A 675 0.91 10.46 -24.92
C ALA A 675 2.04 9.91 -25.80
N GLY A 676 2.25 8.60 -25.79
CA GLY A 676 3.22 7.93 -26.67
C GLY A 676 2.91 8.12 -28.15
N THR A 677 1.65 7.98 -28.55
CA THR A 677 1.22 8.22 -29.94
C THR A 677 1.45 9.67 -30.36
N ALA A 678 1.16 10.64 -29.47
CA ALA A 678 1.41 12.06 -29.74
C ALA A 678 2.91 12.35 -29.93
N ILE A 679 3.78 11.76 -29.11
CA ILE A 679 5.25 11.89 -29.24
C ILE A 679 5.73 11.26 -30.56
N TYR A 680 5.19 10.11 -30.94
CA TYR A 680 5.52 9.48 -32.23
C TYR A 680 5.11 10.35 -33.41
N ALA A 681 3.89 10.88 -33.42
CA ALA A 681 3.39 11.74 -34.48
C ALA A 681 4.17 13.07 -34.57
N GLY A 682 4.53 13.66 -33.42
CA GLY A 682 5.27 14.92 -33.36
C GLY A 682 6.76 14.80 -33.69
N TYR A 683 7.41 13.72 -33.26
CA TYR A 683 8.86 13.55 -33.38
C TYR A 683 9.27 12.25 -34.10
N GLY A 684 8.82 11.10 -33.61
CA GLY A 684 9.30 9.78 -34.03
C GLY A 684 9.16 9.52 -35.53
N TYR A 685 7.99 9.83 -36.11
CA TYR A 685 7.68 9.62 -37.53
C TYR A 685 8.66 10.35 -38.47
N ARG A 686 9.13 11.55 -38.10
CA ARG A 686 10.03 12.36 -38.94
C ARG A 686 11.53 12.03 -38.74
N HIS A 687 11.86 11.35 -37.65
CA HIS A 687 13.25 11.11 -37.24
C HIS A 687 13.67 9.64 -37.31
N SER A 688 12.74 8.73 -37.60
CA SER A 688 13.00 7.32 -37.82
C SER A 688 14.08 7.08 -38.88
N VAL A 689 15.09 6.31 -38.52
CA VAL A 689 16.16 5.87 -39.43
C VAL A 689 15.59 4.98 -40.54
N GLN A 690 14.62 4.10 -40.23
CA GLN A 690 14.02 3.24 -41.23
C GLN A 690 13.10 4.02 -42.16
N GLY A 691 12.30 4.96 -41.64
CA GLY A 691 11.49 5.86 -42.45
C GLY A 691 12.35 6.65 -43.44
N ARG A 692 13.52 7.13 -43.00
CA ARG A 692 14.50 7.78 -43.88
C ARG A 692 15.11 6.83 -44.91
N ARG A 693 15.48 5.60 -44.52
CA ARG A 693 15.99 4.58 -45.45
C ARG A 693 14.97 4.17 -46.50
N ALA A 694 13.70 3.99 -46.11
CA ALA A 694 12.61 3.67 -47.01
C ALA A 694 12.30 4.84 -47.96
N ALA A 695 12.31 6.08 -47.46
CA ALA A 695 12.14 7.28 -48.28
C ALA A 695 13.29 7.47 -49.29
N SER A 696 14.53 7.14 -48.91
CA SER A 696 15.68 7.17 -49.82
C SER A 696 15.73 6.01 -50.82
N ALA A 697 15.02 4.90 -50.55
CA ALA A 697 14.93 3.73 -51.43
C ALA A 697 13.70 3.79 -52.37
N ALA A 698 12.77 4.72 -52.15
CA ALA A 698 11.67 4.96 -53.07
C ALA A 698 12.24 5.58 -54.36
N PRO A 699 11.99 5.00 -55.55
CA PRO A 699 12.46 5.58 -56.80
C PRO A 699 11.85 6.98 -56.94
N THR A 700 12.70 7.98 -57.15
CA THR A 700 12.29 9.33 -57.55
C THR A 700 11.41 9.19 -58.78
N ARG A 701 10.12 9.56 -58.65
CA ARG A 701 9.20 9.63 -59.78
C ARG A 701 9.63 10.71 -60.76
#